data_AF-A0A348WSM0-F1
#
_entry.id   AF-A0A348WSM0-F1
#
_cell.length_a   1.000
_cell.length_b   1.000
_cell.length_c   1.000
_cell.angle_alpha   90.00
_cell.angle_beta   90.00
_cell.angle_gamma   90.00
#
_symmetry.space_group_name_H-M   'P 1'
#
loop_
_entity.id
_entity.type
_entity.pdbx_description
1 polymer ?
#
loop_
_entity_poly.entity_id
_entity_poly.type
_entity_poly.pdbx_seq_one_letter_code
_entity_poly.pdbx_strand_id
1 'polypeptide(L)'
;MLKKMNMIIVAFFLILTIHGGYLFSLYLPVMLFYLFKDKRNMYYIYPVSLLSILLFSKEFIIGYLVLIVLVTIFLFLFKMGVNKDNILVTKPNIIISAFILVINVVSFFLYPKSNINIFGKLIFTLLSILIYLFLDVYLYKLLKDIKNIKERFFINDNKSFHSYIYLEILICILTTIGATYIEVFNVNLSIIVGCYFAMYLSRKFKNIYSLLYSLVIVFLEYVFFKIDESLIIIVVSGVYSVRSVYTIGILNAFLAIIIFSNATQNQAVYISIMGLSIIFEVLSYIFIKVQPEDIDEYKEIHQTAQKSVNEEILKFAGFLDRFVIGFQNPKGFNEKLSSGIKTIVDKHCKNCTNQKVCFSQNKSSLYPIFKDILMMDEDAIYNYEDFAKTCYKYPSILNTSKLLNERINYKDPNSDEKDANNYILLAQISGVSNALKNYVVDTTSKTELNYQNLYKAKSYLIELEYYVTYYEIARCYEHDFLIKIGIKNTSFDKIKTILTTLFETIVEEEVSVELISEENTTLYIHIMPKLIIDVIYAYGNIPADSQTISGDNYLVKEQDNGHILFAISDGMGKGYSAFYESDMTLHLVEDIVHLNIESSTALEILNTFYTVQDYLERYATLDFLDINRHSGLATFYKMGANTTYIFKQNGNVEKIINKSLPLGIDEEVDQKTYNLEDGDLIIMSSDGVLENLIDNDQLESFIQSSSNLLPQQLVYEILNYTTTHDMKAKDDMTIIVLKIQKQK
;
A
#
# COMPACT_ATOMS: atom_id res chain seq x y z
N MET A 1 12.10 22.33 -12.37
CA MET A 1 12.52 23.44 -13.25
C MET A 1 12.75 24.75 -12.48
N LEU A 2 11.88 25.15 -11.51
CA LEU A 2 12.11 26.34 -10.66
C LEU A 2 13.42 26.35 -9.84
N LYS A 3 13.89 25.21 -9.33
CA LYS A 3 15.22 25.14 -8.68
C LYS A 3 16.34 25.61 -9.62
N LYS A 4 16.21 25.34 -10.93
CA LYS A 4 17.16 25.81 -11.95
C LYS A 4 16.97 27.29 -12.26
N MET A 5 15.74 27.78 -12.33
CA MET A 5 15.44 29.22 -12.53
C MET A 5 15.94 30.06 -11.35
N ASN A 6 15.68 29.64 -10.12
CA ASN A 6 16.21 30.31 -8.93
C ASN A 6 17.72 30.24 -8.88
N MET A 7 18.33 29.12 -9.26
CA MET A 7 19.79 29.03 -9.37
C MET A 7 20.37 30.00 -10.40
N ILE A 8 19.67 30.23 -11.53
CA ILE A 8 20.03 31.25 -12.53
C ILE A 8 19.92 32.66 -11.92
N ILE A 9 18.81 32.99 -11.27
CA ILE A 9 18.59 34.31 -10.62
C ILE A 9 19.65 34.55 -9.54
N VAL A 10 19.90 33.56 -8.68
CA VAL A 10 20.93 33.59 -7.63
C VAL A 10 22.30 33.81 -8.25
N ALA A 11 22.68 33.04 -9.28
CA ALA A 11 23.97 33.18 -9.95
C ALA A 11 24.14 34.54 -10.64
N PHE A 12 23.05 35.11 -11.17
CA PHE A 12 23.06 36.41 -11.85
C PHE A 12 23.27 37.56 -10.86
N PHE A 13 22.53 37.61 -9.75
CA PHE A 13 22.57 38.76 -8.83
C PHE A 13 23.63 38.62 -7.73
N LEU A 14 23.90 37.42 -7.23
CA LEU A 14 24.84 37.23 -6.11
C LEU A 14 26.27 37.66 -6.48
N ILE A 15 26.67 37.50 -7.75
CA ILE A 15 28.01 37.91 -8.21
C ILE A 15 28.20 39.43 -8.21
N LEU A 16 27.12 40.21 -8.20
CA LEU A 16 27.18 41.67 -8.26
C LEU A 16 27.58 42.30 -6.92
N THR A 17 27.64 41.50 -5.85
CA THR A 17 28.26 41.86 -4.55
C THR A 17 29.70 42.36 -4.67
N ILE A 18 30.38 42.10 -5.80
CA ILE A 18 31.70 42.66 -6.13
C ILE A 18 31.71 44.19 -6.07
N HIS A 19 30.62 44.87 -6.47
CA HIS A 19 30.51 46.35 -6.41
C HIS A 19 30.51 46.89 -4.99
N GLY A 20 30.03 46.11 -4.02
CA GLY A 20 30.05 46.46 -2.60
C GLY A 20 31.42 46.39 -1.93
N GLY A 21 32.48 46.09 -2.70
CA GLY A 21 33.82 45.85 -2.17
C GLY A 21 34.01 44.47 -1.57
N TYR A 22 32.99 43.61 -1.60
CA TYR A 22 33.03 42.24 -1.06
C TYR A 22 33.74 41.24 -2.00
N LEU A 23 34.12 41.66 -3.21
CA LEU A 23 34.71 40.81 -4.26
C LEU A 23 33.90 39.50 -4.41
N PHE A 24 34.56 38.35 -4.52
CA PHE A 24 33.90 37.05 -4.71
C PHE A 24 33.51 36.35 -3.40
N SER A 25 33.65 37.01 -2.25
CA SER A 25 33.55 36.35 -0.93
C SER A 25 32.17 35.79 -0.60
N LEU A 26 31.09 36.46 -1.00
CA LEU A 26 29.71 35.98 -0.78
C LEU A 26 29.23 35.03 -1.89
N TYR A 27 29.79 35.15 -3.09
CA TYR A 27 29.42 34.35 -4.26
C TYR A 27 30.05 32.95 -4.24
N LEU A 28 31.35 32.85 -3.92
CA LEU A 28 32.11 31.60 -3.92
C LEU A 28 31.50 30.48 -3.05
N PRO A 29 31.07 30.70 -1.80
CA PRO A 29 30.55 29.62 -0.95
C PRO A 29 29.23 29.04 -1.50
N VAL A 30 28.33 29.88 -2.02
CA VAL A 30 27.05 29.45 -2.61
C VAL A 30 27.28 28.73 -3.94
N MET A 31 28.22 29.21 -4.75
CA MET A 31 28.62 28.56 -6.00
C MET A 31 29.17 27.15 -5.72
N LEU A 32 30.11 27.00 -4.78
CA LEU A 32 30.67 25.70 -4.42
C LEU A 32 29.58 24.75 -3.90
N PHE A 33 28.66 25.24 -3.05
CA PHE A 33 27.52 24.46 -2.58
C PHE A 33 26.68 23.87 -3.73
N TYR A 34 26.30 24.67 -4.73
CA TYR A 34 25.53 24.17 -5.87
C TYR A 34 26.32 23.17 -6.74
N LEU A 35 27.62 23.38 -6.89
CA LEU A 35 28.49 22.54 -7.72
C LEU A 35 28.80 21.18 -7.10
N PHE A 36 28.96 21.13 -5.77
CA PHE A 36 29.13 19.87 -5.04
C PHE A 36 27.84 19.03 -5.03
N LYS A 37 26.67 19.67 -5.09
CA LYS A 37 25.38 18.98 -5.17
C LYS A 37 25.12 18.29 -6.52
N ASP A 38 25.33 19.00 -7.63
CA ASP A 38 25.32 18.41 -8.99
C ASP A 38 26.29 19.18 -9.89
N LYS A 39 27.27 18.48 -10.46
CA LYS A 39 28.28 19.08 -11.35
C LYS A 39 27.67 19.68 -12.61
N ARG A 40 26.51 19.19 -13.05
CA ARG A 40 25.80 19.75 -14.21
C ARG A 40 25.29 21.17 -13.96
N ASN A 41 25.28 21.64 -12.71
CA ASN A 41 24.94 23.02 -12.38
C ASN A 41 25.95 24.04 -12.95
N MET A 42 27.17 23.61 -13.32
CA MET A 42 28.17 24.46 -14.00
C MET A 42 27.60 25.11 -15.27
N TYR A 43 26.80 24.37 -16.05
CA TYR A 43 26.22 24.85 -17.30
C TYR A 43 25.21 25.99 -17.10
N TYR A 44 24.64 26.13 -15.91
CA TYR A 44 23.68 27.19 -15.60
C TYR A 44 24.35 28.36 -14.88
N ILE A 45 25.26 28.09 -13.94
CA ILE A 45 25.86 29.13 -13.10
C ILE A 45 26.90 29.95 -13.87
N TYR A 46 27.82 29.31 -14.59
CA TYR A 46 28.97 29.98 -15.21
C TYR A 46 28.57 30.98 -16.30
N PRO A 47 27.74 30.62 -17.31
CA PRO A 47 27.40 31.56 -18.37
C PRO A 47 26.55 32.72 -17.86
N VAL A 48 25.68 32.49 -16.87
CA VAL A 48 24.78 33.51 -16.32
C VAL A 48 25.54 34.51 -15.46
N SER A 49 26.45 34.03 -14.61
CA SER A 49 27.33 34.90 -13.83
C SER A 49 28.30 35.69 -14.73
N LEU A 50 28.80 35.09 -15.83
CA LEU A 50 29.59 35.80 -16.83
C LEU A 50 28.77 36.92 -17.50
N LEU A 51 27.53 36.63 -17.87
CA LEU A 51 26.61 37.60 -18.47
C LEU A 51 26.36 38.78 -17.52
N SER A 52 26.14 38.51 -16.23
CA SER A 52 25.96 39.54 -15.21
C SER A 52 27.17 40.48 -15.11
N ILE A 53 28.39 39.92 -15.08
CA ILE A 53 29.62 40.72 -15.06
C ILE A 53 29.82 41.52 -16.35
N LEU A 54 29.50 40.94 -17.51
CA LEU A 54 29.61 41.63 -18.80
C LEU A 54 28.71 42.87 -18.87
N LEU A 55 27.52 42.79 -18.28
CA LEU A 55 26.53 43.87 -18.28
C LEU A 55 26.89 44.97 -17.28
N PHE A 56 27.29 44.61 -16.06
CA PHE A 56 27.38 45.57 -14.95
C PHE A 56 28.80 45.80 -14.41
N SER A 57 29.76 44.89 -14.59
CA SER A 57 31.10 44.97 -13.96
C SER A 57 32.24 44.53 -14.88
N LYS A 58 32.38 45.19 -16.04
CA LYS A 58 33.38 44.84 -17.07
C LYS A 58 34.84 44.77 -16.56
N GLU A 59 35.17 45.53 -15.51
CA GLU A 59 36.52 45.55 -14.92
C GLU A 59 36.92 44.22 -14.25
N PHE A 60 35.95 43.37 -13.87
CA PHE A 60 36.20 42.12 -13.14
C PHE A 60 36.09 40.86 -14.01
N ILE A 61 35.94 40.99 -15.33
CA ILE A 61 35.83 39.85 -16.27
C ILE A 61 37.03 38.91 -16.16
N ILE A 62 38.24 39.46 -16.19
CA ILE A 62 39.48 38.67 -16.12
C ILE A 62 39.55 37.92 -14.78
N GLY A 63 39.25 38.61 -13.67
CA GLY A 63 39.20 37.98 -12.35
C GLY A 63 38.20 36.84 -12.26
N TYR A 64 37.02 36.99 -12.87
CA TYR A 64 36.00 35.94 -12.89
C TYR A 64 36.37 34.74 -13.77
N LEU A 65 36.98 34.96 -14.94
CA LEU A 65 37.47 33.87 -15.79
C LEU A 65 38.55 33.06 -15.08
N VAL A 66 39.48 33.71 -14.39
CA VAL A 66 40.48 33.05 -13.55
C VAL A 66 39.81 32.27 -12.42
N LEU A 67 38.81 32.84 -11.76
CA LEU A 67 38.05 32.18 -10.70
C LEU A 67 37.38 30.88 -11.19
N ILE A 68 36.69 30.91 -12.32
CA ILE A 68 36.03 29.72 -12.88
C ILE A 68 37.07 28.63 -13.17
N VAL A 69 38.19 28.99 -13.81
CA VAL A 69 39.26 28.03 -14.12
C VAL A 69 39.80 27.41 -12.84
N LEU A 70 40.11 28.21 -11.82
CA LEU A 70 40.58 27.70 -10.52
C LEU A 70 39.56 26.79 -9.83
N VAL A 71 38.27 27.14 -9.86
CA VAL A 71 37.18 26.31 -9.29
C VAL A 71 37.04 24.99 -10.06
N THR A 72 37.12 25.01 -11.39
CA THR A 72 37.05 23.78 -12.20
C THR A 72 38.23 22.85 -11.95
N ILE A 73 39.45 23.40 -11.88
CA ILE A 73 40.67 22.66 -11.54
C ILE A 73 40.56 22.09 -10.12
N PHE A 74 40.08 22.88 -9.16
CA PHE A 74 39.87 22.42 -7.79
C PHE A 74 38.86 21.27 -7.72
N LEU A 75 37.72 21.36 -8.39
CA LEU A 75 36.72 20.28 -8.44
C LEU A 75 37.27 19.00 -9.10
N PHE A 76 38.16 19.14 -10.09
CA PHE A 76 38.85 18.02 -10.73
C PHE A 76 39.89 17.37 -9.80
N LEU A 77 40.76 18.18 -9.16
CA LEU A 77 41.77 17.73 -8.20
C LEU A 77 41.14 17.09 -6.96
N PHE A 78 40.06 17.67 -6.45
CA PHE A 78 39.30 17.14 -5.32
C PHE A 78 38.76 15.73 -5.64
N LYS A 79 38.32 15.48 -6.89
CA LYS A 79 37.89 14.14 -7.34
C LYS A 79 39.05 13.14 -7.38
N MET A 80 40.25 13.56 -7.79
CA MET A 80 41.43 12.69 -7.84
C MET A 80 42.03 12.42 -6.45
N GLY A 81 41.98 13.40 -5.54
CA GLY A 81 42.60 13.32 -4.22
C GLY A 81 41.85 12.45 -3.21
N VAL A 82 40.52 12.35 -3.32
CA VAL A 82 39.68 11.54 -2.41
C VAL A 82 39.90 10.03 -2.56
N ASN A 83 40.58 9.57 -3.62
CA ASN A 83 40.90 8.16 -3.85
C ASN A 83 42.21 7.67 -3.18
N LYS A 84 42.88 8.46 -2.33
CA LYS A 84 44.12 8.03 -1.65
C LYS A 84 44.04 8.17 -0.13
N ASP A 85 44.47 7.10 0.54
CA ASP A 85 44.48 6.84 1.99
C ASP A 85 45.33 7.82 2.81
N ASN A 86 44.97 9.10 2.83
CA ASN A 86 45.59 10.10 3.70
C ASN A 86 44.57 10.67 4.69
N ILE A 87 44.85 10.51 5.99
CA ILE A 87 43.98 10.88 7.12
C ILE A 87 43.62 12.38 7.14
N LEU A 88 44.47 13.26 6.57
CA LEU A 88 44.17 14.69 6.44
C LEU A 88 43.20 15.02 5.28
N VAL A 89 43.11 14.12 4.29
CA VAL A 89 42.25 14.24 3.08
C VAL A 89 40.82 13.77 3.36
N THR A 90 40.56 13.18 4.53
CA THR A 90 39.26 12.63 4.91
C THR A 90 38.25 13.67 5.43
N LYS A 91 38.66 14.92 5.69
CA LYS A 91 37.76 16.01 6.09
C LYS A 91 37.57 17.03 4.95
N PRO A 92 36.64 16.78 3.99
CA PRO A 92 36.44 17.61 2.81
C PRO A 92 36.17 19.08 3.15
N ASN A 93 35.51 19.33 4.28
CA ASN A 93 35.12 20.67 4.75
C ASN A 93 36.33 21.57 5.04
N ILE A 94 37.43 20.99 5.53
CA ILE A 94 38.66 21.73 5.85
C ILE A 94 39.35 22.16 4.56
N ILE A 95 39.43 21.26 3.57
CA ILE A 95 40.04 21.53 2.26
C ILE A 95 39.27 22.61 1.51
N ILE A 96 37.94 22.53 1.52
CA ILE A 96 37.09 23.51 0.82
C ILE A 96 37.12 24.87 1.52
N SER A 97 37.12 24.89 2.86
CA SER A 97 37.28 26.14 3.63
C SER A 97 38.64 26.79 3.39
N ALA A 98 39.72 26.00 3.31
CA ALA A 98 41.05 26.49 2.98
C ALA A 98 41.11 27.05 1.55
N PHE A 99 40.44 26.40 0.59
CA PHE A 99 40.34 26.88 -0.79
C PHE A 99 39.60 28.23 -0.87
N ILE A 100 38.47 28.36 -0.17
CA ILE A 100 37.71 29.62 -0.07
C ILE A 100 38.60 30.73 0.52
N LEU A 101 39.37 30.43 1.56
CA LEU A 101 40.30 31.37 2.17
C LEU A 101 41.35 31.83 1.17
N VAL A 102 42.03 30.91 0.49
CA VAL A 102 43.09 31.22 -0.48
C VAL A 102 42.55 32.10 -1.62
N ILE A 103 41.41 31.74 -2.20
CA ILE A 103 40.82 32.54 -3.29
C ILE A 103 40.46 33.94 -2.82
N ASN A 104 39.83 34.08 -1.65
CA ASN A 104 39.45 35.39 -1.16
C ASN A 104 40.69 36.26 -0.88
N VAL A 105 41.73 35.70 -0.25
CA VAL A 105 43.00 36.42 0.01
C VAL A 105 43.68 36.85 -1.29
N VAL A 106 43.76 35.95 -2.29
CA VAL A 106 44.32 36.27 -3.62
C VAL A 106 43.49 37.34 -4.32
N SER A 107 42.16 37.27 -4.23
CA SER A 107 41.26 38.26 -4.83
C SER A 107 41.46 39.65 -4.20
N PHE A 108 41.64 39.73 -2.88
CA PHE A 108 41.93 40.99 -2.18
C PHE A 108 43.30 41.59 -2.54
N PHE A 109 44.26 40.75 -2.91
CA PHE A 109 45.60 41.19 -3.34
C PHE A 109 45.61 41.67 -4.80
N LEU A 110 44.89 40.98 -5.69
CA LEU A 110 44.79 41.34 -7.12
C LEU A 110 43.96 42.61 -7.36
N TYR A 111 42.96 42.89 -6.51
CA TYR A 111 42.10 44.06 -6.63
C TYR A 111 42.16 44.94 -5.36
N PRO A 112 43.27 45.68 -5.15
CA PRO A 112 43.50 46.45 -3.92
C PRO A 112 42.62 47.70 -3.79
N LYS A 113 41.89 48.11 -4.83
CA LYS A 113 41.03 49.32 -4.87
C LYS A 113 39.77 49.26 -4.00
N SER A 114 39.51 48.18 -3.26
CA SER A 114 38.35 48.12 -2.36
C SER A 114 38.53 49.10 -1.18
N ASN A 115 37.55 49.99 -0.95
CA ASN A 115 37.52 50.96 0.16
C ASN A 115 37.38 50.34 1.58
N ILE A 116 37.52 49.02 1.72
CA ILE A 116 37.32 48.30 2.98
C ILE A 116 38.66 48.17 3.73
N ASN A 117 38.66 48.55 5.01
CA ASN A 117 39.80 48.37 5.92
C ASN A 117 40.26 46.91 5.97
N ILE A 118 41.54 46.67 6.28
CA ILE A 118 42.12 45.32 6.40
C ILE A 118 41.32 44.43 7.36
N PHE A 119 40.83 45.00 8.47
CA PHE A 119 39.94 44.29 9.41
C PHE A 119 38.61 43.88 8.78
N GLY A 120 38.01 44.72 7.94
CA GLY A 120 36.77 44.38 7.23
C GLY A 120 36.99 43.25 6.23
N LYS A 121 38.10 43.27 5.48
CA LYS A 121 38.48 42.18 4.57
C LYS A 121 38.59 40.84 5.30
N LEU A 122 39.21 40.82 6.48
CA LEU A 122 39.36 39.62 7.30
C LEU A 122 37.99 39.09 7.80
N ILE A 123 37.11 39.99 8.25
CA ILE A 123 35.75 39.63 8.66
C ILE A 123 34.98 38.98 7.51
N PHE A 124 35.05 39.52 6.29
CA PHE A 124 34.36 38.94 5.13
C PHE A 124 34.93 37.57 4.71
N THR A 125 36.24 37.36 4.82
CA THR A 125 36.81 36.02 4.59
C THR A 125 36.27 35.00 5.58
N LEU A 126 36.15 35.38 6.86
CA LEU A 126 35.63 34.52 7.91
C LEU A 126 34.12 34.25 7.71
N LEU A 127 33.37 35.29 7.32
CA LEU A 127 31.95 35.16 6.98
C LEU A 127 31.72 34.21 5.79
N SER A 128 32.55 34.29 4.74
CA SER A 128 32.48 33.40 3.57
C SER A 128 32.65 31.93 3.96
N ILE A 129 33.60 31.64 4.86
CA ILE A 129 33.84 30.30 5.40
C ILE A 129 32.66 29.86 6.27
N LEU A 130 32.13 30.73 7.13
CA LEU A 130 30.96 30.43 7.96
C LEU A 130 29.72 30.12 7.11
N ILE A 131 29.48 30.88 6.04
CA ILE A 131 28.38 30.63 5.10
C ILE A 131 28.56 29.26 4.45
N TYR A 132 29.78 28.94 3.97
CA TYR A 132 30.05 27.62 3.41
C TYR A 132 29.83 26.50 4.42
N LEU A 133 30.39 26.61 5.62
CA LEU A 133 30.24 25.59 6.67
C LEU A 133 28.78 25.44 7.10
N PHE A 134 28.02 26.53 7.17
CA PHE A 134 26.58 26.46 7.39
C PHE A 134 25.91 25.66 6.27
N LEU A 135 26.10 26.07 5.01
CA LEU A 135 25.53 25.39 3.85
C LEU A 135 25.93 23.90 3.78
N ASP A 136 27.18 23.58 4.11
CA ASP A 136 27.77 22.24 4.04
C ASP A 136 27.35 21.34 5.21
N VAL A 137 27.23 21.85 6.44
CA VAL A 137 26.66 21.09 7.58
C VAL A 137 25.24 20.65 7.28
N TYR A 138 24.44 21.53 6.66
CA TYR A 138 23.09 21.18 6.22
C TYR A 138 23.08 20.27 4.99
N LEU A 139 24.03 20.42 4.06
CA LEU A 139 24.18 19.50 2.92
C LEU A 139 24.62 18.10 3.35
N TYR A 140 25.57 17.99 4.29
CA TYR A 140 26.08 16.73 4.83
C TYR A 140 24.99 15.98 5.59
N LYS A 141 24.17 16.70 6.37
CA LYS A 141 22.95 16.14 6.96
C LYS A 141 22.04 15.56 5.85
N LEU A 142 21.88 16.28 4.74
CA LEU A 142 21.02 15.89 3.61
C LEU A 142 21.60 14.76 2.72
N LEU A 143 22.93 14.60 2.63
CA LEU A 143 23.61 13.62 1.76
C LEU A 143 23.97 12.30 2.46
N LYS A 144 24.22 12.31 3.77
CA LYS A 144 24.42 11.07 4.54
C LYS A 144 23.13 10.25 4.67
N ASP A 145 21.98 10.91 4.47
CA ASP A 145 20.61 10.39 4.54
C ASP A 145 20.18 9.48 3.37
N ILE A 146 21.03 9.18 2.38
CA ILE A 146 20.70 8.16 1.36
C ILE A 146 20.92 6.74 1.92
N LYS A 147 21.86 6.55 2.86
CA LYS A 147 22.12 5.23 3.46
C LYS A 147 21.16 4.88 4.62
N ASN A 148 20.49 5.87 5.21
CA ASN A 148 19.59 5.69 6.34
C ASN A 148 18.19 6.21 6.01
N ILE A 149 17.45 5.50 5.16
CA ILE A 149 16.01 5.75 4.90
C ILE A 149 15.23 5.78 6.23
N LYS A 150 15.64 4.94 7.19
CA LYS A 150 15.13 4.88 8.57
C LYS A 150 15.22 6.21 9.31
N GLU A 151 16.35 6.90 9.20
CA GLU A 151 16.52 8.21 9.84
C GLU A 151 15.67 9.26 9.13
N ARG A 152 15.57 9.29 7.80
CA ARG A 152 14.76 10.28 7.07
C ARG A 152 13.24 10.17 7.35
N PHE A 153 12.71 8.96 7.50
CA PHE A 153 11.29 8.75 7.79
C PHE A 153 10.90 9.27 9.18
N PHE A 154 11.69 8.97 10.22
CA PHE A 154 11.43 9.43 11.59
C PHE A 154 11.94 10.86 11.87
N ILE A 155 12.96 11.35 11.15
CA ILE A 155 13.48 12.74 11.26
C ILE A 155 12.61 13.73 10.46
N ASN A 156 11.52 13.28 9.82
CA ASN A 156 10.45 14.18 9.37
C ASN A 156 9.62 14.75 10.53
N ASP A 157 10.17 14.75 11.75
CA ASP A 157 9.97 15.84 12.70
C ASP A 157 10.31 17.18 12.03
N ASN A 158 9.40 18.14 12.14
CA ASN A 158 9.45 19.54 11.66
C ASN A 158 10.85 20.21 11.60
N LYS A 159 11.81 19.78 12.42
CA LYS A 159 13.20 20.29 12.49
C LYS A 159 14.01 20.15 11.19
N SER A 160 13.88 19.06 10.42
CA SER A 160 14.66 18.87 9.19
C SER A 160 14.08 19.66 8.01
N PHE A 161 12.75 19.66 7.85
CA PHE A 161 12.04 20.47 6.88
C PHE A 161 12.30 21.98 7.08
N HIS A 162 12.22 22.48 8.32
CA HIS A 162 12.55 23.87 8.65
C HIS A 162 13.99 24.23 8.28
N SER A 163 14.94 23.29 8.41
CA SER A 163 16.34 23.55 8.08
C SER A 163 16.59 23.83 6.60
N TYR A 164 15.87 23.15 5.69
CA TYR A 164 15.91 23.43 4.25
C TYR A 164 15.37 24.84 3.93
N ILE A 165 14.32 25.25 4.63
CA ILE A 165 13.69 26.56 4.41
C ILE A 165 14.64 27.68 4.83
N TYR A 166 15.33 27.56 5.97
CA TYR A 166 16.32 28.55 6.38
C TYR A 166 17.49 28.68 5.40
N LEU A 167 17.89 27.58 4.77
CA LEU A 167 18.92 27.61 3.71
C LEU A 167 18.42 28.37 2.47
N GLU A 168 17.19 28.13 2.01
CA GLU A 168 16.64 28.91 0.90
C GLU A 168 16.48 30.40 1.26
N ILE A 169 16.03 30.72 2.48
CA ILE A 169 15.95 32.11 2.97
C ILE A 169 17.34 32.78 2.93
N LEU A 170 18.37 32.11 3.44
CA LEU A 170 19.74 32.65 3.45
C LEU A 170 20.24 32.95 2.03
N ILE A 171 20.01 32.04 1.08
CA ILE A 171 20.40 32.24 -0.33
C ILE A 171 19.61 33.40 -0.94
N CYS A 172 18.31 33.52 -0.65
CA CYS A 172 17.50 34.64 -1.12
C CYS A 172 18.06 35.97 -0.57
N ILE A 173 18.42 36.03 0.71
CA ILE A 173 18.99 37.24 1.35
C ILE A 173 20.30 37.65 0.70
N LEU A 174 21.22 36.70 0.50
CA LEU A 174 22.50 36.99 -0.14
C LEU A 174 22.32 37.49 -1.58
N THR A 175 21.31 36.96 -2.28
CA THR A 175 21.02 37.33 -3.67
C THR A 175 20.46 38.74 -3.78
N THR A 176 19.54 39.15 -2.90
CA THR A 176 19.02 40.52 -2.88
C THR A 176 20.07 41.55 -2.50
N ILE A 177 20.95 41.24 -1.54
CA ILE A 177 22.11 42.09 -1.22
C ILE A 177 23.01 42.29 -2.44
N GLY A 178 23.16 41.28 -3.31
CA GLY A 178 23.91 41.44 -4.56
C GLY A 178 23.25 42.43 -5.53
N ALA A 179 21.93 42.51 -5.53
CA ALA A 179 21.16 43.38 -6.41
C ALA A 179 21.10 44.86 -5.94
N THR A 180 21.44 45.18 -4.68
CA THR A 180 21.35 46.56 -4.14
C THR A 180 22.29 47.55 -4.83
N TYR A 181 23.38 47.06 -5.40
CA TYR A 181 24.42 47.88 -6.02
C TYR A 181 24.09 48.35 -7.45
N ILE A 182 22.90 48.04 -7.96
CA ILE A 182 22.54 48.31 -9.35
C ILE A 182 21.22 49.05 -9.42
N GLU A 183 21.26 50.18 -10.12
CA GLU A 183 20.09 50.97 -10.46
C GLU A 183 19.93 51.00 -11.98
N VAL A 184 18.74 50.64 -12.45
CA VAL A 184 18.38 50.66 -13.86
C VAL A 184 17.13 51.52 -14.00
N PHE A 185 17.18 52.57 -14.83
CA PHE A 185 16.07 53.53 -15.00
C PHE A 185 15.51 54.10 -13.68
N ASN A 186 16.39 54.49 -12.75
CA ASN A 186 16.05 54.96 -11.38
C ASN A 186 15.29 53.94 -10.51
N VAL A 187 15.35 52.66 -10.85
CA VAL A 187 14.81 51.58 -10.03
C VAL A 187 15.97 50.74 -9.50
N ASN A 188 16.06 50.60 -8.18
CA ASN A 188 17.00 49.68 -7.57
C ASN A 188 16.51 48.24 -7.78
N LEU A 189 17.36 47.38 -8.36
CA LEU A 189 16.99 46.01 -8.69
C LEU A 189 16.74 45.15 -7.44
N SER A 190 17.27 45.52 -6.28
CA SER A 190 17.07 44.75 -5.04
C SER A 190 15.60 44.67 -4.63
N ILE A 191 14.82 45.72 -4.89
CA ILE A 191 13.39 45.75 -4.59
C ILE A 191 12.66 44.72 -5.46
N ILE A 192 12.97 44.64 -6.76
CA ILE A 192 12.34 43.70 -7.69
C ILE A 192 12.70 42.26 -7.31
N VAL A 193 13.98 41.98 -7.05
CA VAL A 193 14.46 40.65 -6.64
C VAL A 193 13.90 40.27 -5.26
N GLY A 194 13.79 41.24 -4.36
CA GLY A 194 13.18 41.10 -3.03
C GLY A 194 11.72 40.72 -3.10
N CYS A 195 10.93 41.44 -3.90
CA CYS A 195 9.53 41.12 -4.16
C CYS A 195 9.37 39.74 -4.82
N TYR A 196 10.22 39.38 -5.79
CA TYR A 196 10.20 38.05 -6.43
C TYR A 196 10.38 36.94 -5.39
N PHE A 197 11.39 37.04 -4.54
CA PHE A 197 11.64 36.01 -3.52
C PHE A 197 10.57 35.99 -2.43
N ALA A 198 9.98 37.13 -2.06
CA ALA A 198 8.82 37.16 -1.16
C ALA A 198 7.63 36.40 -1.78
N MET A 199 7.29 36.66 -3.03
CA MET A 199 6.23 35.92 -3.75
C MET A 199 6.54 34.42 -3.83
N TYR A 200 7.79 34.07 -4.17
CA TYR A 200 8.26 32.69 -4.27
C TYR A 200 8.17 31.94 -2.93
N LEU A 201 8.68 32.53 -1.84
CA LEU A 201 8.66 31.91 -0.51
C LEU A 201 7.23 31.75 0.00
N SER A 202 6.34 32.71 -0.26
CA SER A 202 4.93 32.63 0.14
C SER A 202 4.15 31.52 -0.59
N ARG A 203 4.44 31.33 -1.88
CA ARG A 203 3.79 30.28 -2.68
C ARG A 203 4.32 28.89 -2.38
N LYS A 204 5.61 28.77 -2.08
CA LYS A 204 6.29 27.48 -1.87
C LYS A 204 6.27 27.00 -0.42
N PHE A 205 6.36 27.91 0.55
CA PHE A 205 6.46 27.58 1.98
C PHE A 205 5.36 28.28 2.80
N LYS A 206 5.29 28.02 4.11
CA LYS A 206 4.36 28.70 5.02
C LYS A 206 4.64 30.22 5.06
N ASN A 207 3.57 31.01 5.20
CA ASN A 207 3.62 32.48 5.10
C ASN A 207 4.59 33.14 6.10
N ILE A 208 4.83 32.50 7.25
CA ILE A 208 5.79 32.94 8.27
C ILE A 208 7.21 33.10 7.68
N TYR A 209 7.63 32.22 6.76
CA TYR A 209 8.97 32.26 6.18
C TYR A 209 9.19 33.41 5.20
N SER A 210 8.18 33.71 4.40
CA SER A 210 8.20 34.90 3.53
C SER A 210 8.28 36.18 4.36
N LEU A 211 7.52 36.23 5.46
CA LEU A 211 7.52 37.37 6.36
C LEU A 211 8.88 37.55 7.05
N LEU A 212 9.46 36.47 7.59
CA LEU A 212 10.82 36.47 8.16
C LEU A 212 11.86 36.99 7.18
N TYR A 213 11.83 36.49 5.94
CA TYR A 213 12.71 36.95 4.87
C TYR A 213 12.53 38.46 4.59
N SER A 214 11.28 38.92 4.43
CA SER A 214 10.97 40.31 4.12
C SER A 214 11.41 41.28 5.23
N LEU A 215 11.22 40.93 6.50
CA LEU A 215 11.65 41.76 7.63
C LEU A 215 13.17 41.93 7.67
N VAL A 216 13.92 40.84 7.45
CA VAL A 216 15.39 40.88 7.46
C VAL A 216 15.91 41.73 6.30
N ILE A 217 15.34 41.56 5.09
CA ILE A 217 15.78 42.35 3.93
C ILE A 217 15.44 43.82 4.05
N VAL A 218 14.23 44.16 4.49
CA VAL A 218 13.87 45.56 4.71
C VAL A 218 14.76 46.20 5.77
N PHE A 219 15.07 45.49 6.86
CA PHE A 219 16.02 45.98 7.85
C PHE A 219 17.40 46.26 7.23
N LEU A 220 17.91 45.34 6.41
CA LEU A 220 19.20 45.51 5.76
C LEU A 220 19.21 46.68 4.75
N GLU A 221 18.22 46.75 3.88
CA GLU A 221 18.11 47.76 2.82
C GLU A 221 17.83 49.16 3.36
N TYR A 222 16.93 49.28 4.34
CA TYR A 222 16.57 50.56 4.94
C TYR A 222 17.70 51.12 5.81
N VAL A 223 18.31 50.30 6.67
CA VAL A 223 19.30 50.77 7.65
C VAL A 223 20.69 50.93 7.03
N PHE A 224 21.16 49.95 6.25
CA PHE A 224 22.53 49.97 5.72
C PHE A 224 22.64 50.63 4.35
N PHE A 225 21.65 50.42 3.48
CA PHE A 225 21.68 50.91 2.09
C PHE A 225 20.84 52.18 1.85
N LYS A 226 20.04 52.62 2.84
CA LYS A 226 19.18 53.82 2.78
C LYS A 226 18.20 53.80 1.60
N ILE A 227 17.60 52.64 1.32
CA ILE A 227 16.59 52.47 0.29
C ILE A 227 15.19 52.52 0.95
N ASP A 228 14.54 53.68 0.89
CA ASP A 228 13.24 53.91 1.55
C ASP A 228 12.11 53.04 0.97
N GLU A 229 12.19 52.73 -0.32
CA GLU A 229 11.17 51.97 -1.06
C GLU A 229 11.14 50.48 -0.70
N SER A 230 12.15 49.97 0.01
CA SER A 230 12.26 48.57 0.45
C SER A 230 11.06 48.09 1.29
N LEU A 231 10.40 49.00 2.02
CA LEU A 231 9.22 48.70 2.85
C LEU A 231 8.09 47.97 2.10
N ILE A 232 8.01 48.15 0.77
CA ILE A 232 6.99 47.48 -0.06
C ILE A 232 7.12 45.96 -0.06
N ILE A 233 8.32 45.41 0.20
CA ILE A 233 8.57 43.95 0.20
C ILE A 233 7.74 43.26 1.29
N ILE A 234 7.55 43.89 2.45
CA ILE A 234 6.71 43.36 3.55
C ILE A 234 5.24 43.33 3.10
N VAL A 235 4.78 44.38 2.43
CA VAL A 235 3.40 44.45 1.93
C VAL A 235 3.16 43.37 0.88
N VAL A 236 4.09 43.17 -0.06
CA VAL A 236 4.02 42.10 -1.06
C VAL A 236 3.94 40.73 -0.37
N SER A 237 4.78 40.48 0.64
CA SER A 237 4.71 39.25 1.45
C SER A 237 3.35 39.09 2.15
N GLY A 238 2.79 40.18 2.67
CA GLY A 238 1.48 40.18 3.33
C GLY A 238 0.34 39.87 2.37
N VAL A 239 0.31 40.47 1.18
CA VAL A 239 -0.73 40.20 0.17
C VAL A 239 -0.64 38.77 -0.36
N TYR A 240 0.57 38.30 -0.65
CA TYR A 240 0.81 36.93 -1.13
C TYR A 240 0.62 35.86 -0.04
N SER A 241 0.36 36.24 1.21
CA SER A 241 -0.08 35.32 2.28
C SER A 241 -1.43 34.69 1.96
N VAL A 242 -2.29 35.40 1.22
CA VAL A 242 -3.58 34.87 0.74
C VAL A 242 -3.29 34.02 -0.50
N ARG A 243 -3.42 32.69 -0.47
CA ARG A 243 -2.98 31.82 -1.59
C ARG A 243 -3.99 31.71 -2.74
N SER A 244 -4.55 32.83 -3.19
CA SER A 244 -5.60 32.89 -4.21
C SER A 244 -5.13 33.52 -5.53
N VAL A 245 -5.80 33.18 -6.64
CA VAL A 245 -5.61 33.84 -7.95
C VAL A 245 -5.95 35.34 -7.87
N TYR A 246 -6.80 35.75 -6.93
CA TYR A 246 -7.14 37.17 -6.72
C TYR A 246 -6.02 38.02 -6.12
N THR A 247 -4.92 37.40 -5.64
CA THR A 247 -3.75 38.13 -5.09
C THR A 247 -3.17 39.14 -6.04
N ILE A 248 -3.09 38.78 -7.32
CA ILE A 248 -2.57 39.67 -8.36
C ILE A 248 -3.43 40.93 -8.49
N GLY A 249 -4.76 40.79 -8.37
CA GLY A 249 -5.70 41.90 -8.42
C GLY A 249 -5.57 42.80 -7.19
N ILE A 250 -5.47 42.20 -6.01
CA ILE A 250 -5.31 42.93 -4.74
C ILE A 250 -3.99 43.71 -4.72
N LEU A 251 -2.86 43.07 -5.09
CA LEU A 251 -1.57 43.74 -5.10
C LEU A 251 -1.54 44.88 -6.12
N ASN A 252 -2.00 44.64 -7.36
CA ASN A 252 -1.97 45.65 -8.40
C ASN A 252 -2.92 46.82 -8.11
N ALA A 253 -4.09 46.56 -7.51
CA ALA A 253 -4.98 47.63 -7.05
C ALA A 253 -4.33 48.48 -5.95
N PHE A 254 -3.66 47.84 -4.98
CA PHE A 254 -2.95 48.54 -3.92
C PHE A 254 -1.79 49.40 -4.46
N LEU A 255 -0.98 48.85 -5.37
CA LEU A 255 0.10 49.58 -6.03
C LEU A 255 -0.43 50.74 -6.88
N ALA A 256 -1.54 50.55 -7.60
CA ALA A 256 -2.16 51.61 -8.38
C ALA A 256 -2.66 52.77 -7.49
N ILE A 257 -3.27 52.48 -6.33
CA ILE A 257 -3.68 53.52 -5.37
C ILE A 257 -2.46 54.32 -4.89
N ILE A 258 -1.35 53.66 -4.58
CA ILE A 258 -0.11 54.33 -4.17
C ILE A 258 0.39 55.27 -5.27
N ILE A 259 0.39 54.82 -6.53
CA ILE A 259 0.80 55.64 -7.67
C ILE A 259 -0.13 56.86 -7.83
N PHE A 260 -1.45 56.65 -7.82
CA PHE A 260 -2.44 57.74 -7.99
C PHE A 260 -2.43 58.76 -6.86
N SER A 261 -2.08 58.35 -5.64
CA SER A 261 -1.98 59.24 -4.49
C SER A 261 -0.79 60.20 -4.54
N ASN A 262 0.13 60.05 -5.51
CA ASN A 262 1.40 60.79 -5.60
C ASN A 262 2.23 60.76 -4.30
N ALA A 263 2.03 59.77 -3.44
CA ALA A 263 2.72 59.65 -2.16
C ALA A 263 4.19 59.21 -2.27
N THR A 264 4.69 58.95 -3.48
CA THR A 264 6.00 58.29 -3.72
C THR A 264 6.84 59.05 -4.73
N GLN A 265 8.17 59.02 -4.55
CA GLN A 265 9.11 59.76 -5.39
C GLN A 265 9.43 59.05 -6.71
N ASN A 266 9.48 57.70 -6.73
CA ASN A 266 9.74 56.92 -7.95
C ASN A 266 8.58 55.99 -8.33
N GLN A 267 7.68 56.47 -9.19
CA GLN A 267 6.57 55.67 -9.73
C GLN A 267 7.03 54.43 -10.52
N ALA A 268 8.23 54.48 -11.11
CA ALA A 268 8.80 53.38 -11.91
C ALA A 268 8.98 52.07 -11.13
N VAL A 269 9.27 52.15 -9.83
CA VAL A 269 9.48 50.99 -8.95
C VAL A 269 8.18 50.20 -8.81
N TYR A 270 7.08 50.89 -8.52
CA TYR A 270 5.77 50.27 -8.33
C TYR A 270 5.24 49.66 -9.63
N ILE A 271 5.43 50.34 -10.78
CA ILE A 271 5.09 49.79 -12.10
C ILE A 271 5.88 48.51 -12.39
N SER A 272 7.16 48.47 -12.01
CA SER A 272 8.01 47.28 -12.18
C SER A 272 7.52 46.10 -11.33
N ILE A 273 7.08 46.36 -10.10
CA ILE A 273 6.48 45.33 -9.22
C ILE A 273 5.16 44.81 -9.79
N MET A 274 4.34 45.69 -10.37
CA MET A 274 3.09 45.27 -11.03
C MET A 274 3.38 44.29 -12.17
N GLY A 275 4.32 44.62 -13.05
CA GLY A 275 4.76 43.73 -14.13
C GLY A 275 5.35 42.41 -13.63
N LEU A 276 6.18 42.47 -12.58
CA LEU A 276 6.74 41.28 -11.94
C LEU A 276 5.64 40.35 -11.40
N SER A 277 4.60 40.89 -10.76
CA SER A 277 3.50 40.09 -10.19
C SER A 277 2.75 39.28 -11.27
N ILE A 278 2.55 39.86 -12.45
CA ILE A 278 1.91 39.22 -13.59
C ILE A 278 2.79 38.10 -14.14
N ILE A 279 4.07 38.38 -14.37
CA ILE A 279 5.02 37.39 -14.88
C ILE A 279 5.17 36.24 -13.87
N PHE A 280 5.26 36.56 -12.58
CA PHE A 280 5.38 35.56 -11.52
C PHE A 280 4.17 34.63 -11.51
N GLU A 281 2.94 35.13 -11.62
CA GLU A 281 1.76 34.28 -11.52
C GLU A 281 1.57 33.37 -12.74
N VAL A 282 1.92 33.85 -13.93
CA VAL A 282 1.96 33.01 -15.14
C VAL A 282 2.98 31.88 -15.00
N LEU A 283 4.18 32.20 -14.49
CA LEU A 283 5.22 31.19 -14.27
C LEU A 283 4.88 30.27 -13.08
N SER A 284 4.24 30.79 -12.05
CA SER A 284 3.89 30.02 -10.85
C SER A 284 2.83 28.97 -11.18
N TYR A 285 1.82 29.30 -11.98
CA TYR A 285 0.79 28.36 -12.41
C TYR A 285 1.35 27.17 -13.22
N ILE A 286 2.33 27.43 -14.08
CA ILE A 286 2.93 26.40 -14.94
C ILE A 286 3.90 25.51 -14.14
N PHE A 287 4.65 26.07 -13.19
CA PHE A 287 5.82 25.39 -12.63
C PHE A 287 5.77 25.14 -11.11
N ILE A 288 5.00 25.91 -10.34
CA ILE A 288 4.79 25.69 -8.90
C ILE A 288 3.52 24.85 -8.77
N LYS A 289 3.69 23.53 -8.62
CA LYS A 289 2.61 22.71 -8.03
C LYS A 289 2.35 23.29 -6.66
N VAL A 290 1.19 23.95 -6.51
CA VAL A 290 0.66 24.33 -5.20
C VAL A 290 0.72 23.07 -4.36
N GLN A 291 1.49 23.07 -3.27
CA GLN A 291 1.24 22.08 -2.23
C GLN A 291 -0.22 22.32 -1.86
N PRO A 292 -1.14 21.37 -2.10
CA PRO A 292 -2.49 21.54 -1.60
C PRO A 292 -2.32 21.87 -0.12
N GLU A 293 -3.00 22.93 0.31
CA GLU A 293 -3.20 23.19 1.75
C GLU A 293 -3.42 21.85 2.40
N ASP A 294 -2.63 21.55 3.44
CA ASP A 294 -2.70 20.34 4.28
C ASP A 294 -4.01 19.62 3.95
N ILE A 295 -4.02 18.71 2.95
CA ILE A 295 -5.24 17.94 2.67
C ILE A 295 -5.43 17.27 3.99
N ASP A 296 -6.44 17.71 4.76
CA ASP A 296 -6.55 17.44 6.19
C ASP A 296 -6.11 15.99 6.38
N GLU A 297 -4.86 15.77 6.80
CA GLU A 297 -4.27 14.44 6.71
C GLU A 297 -5.11 13.53 7.60
N TYR A 298 -5.57 14.12 8.70
CA TYR A 298 -6.66 13.70 9.55
C TYR A 298 -7.96 13.35 8.81
N LYS A 299 -8.49 14.18 7.91
CA LYS A 299 -9.74 13.90 7.19
C LYS A 299 -9.61 12.73 6.21
N GLU A 300 -8.52 12.62 5.45
CA GLU A 300 -8.27 11.43 4.60
C GLU A 300 -8.09 10.18 5.47
N ILE A 301 -7.35 10.29 6.58
CA ILE A 301 -7.17 9.21 7.55
C ILE A 301 -8.52 8.78 8.13
N HIS A 302 -9.35 9.72 8.59
CA HIS A 302 -10.66 9.44 9.16
C HIS A 302 -11.61 8.83 8.13
N GLN A 303 -11.63 9.34 6.90
CA GLN A 303 -12.47 8.79 5.83
C GLN A 303 -12.07 7.35 5.48
N THR A 304 -10.77 7.06 5.44
CA THR A 304 -10.30 5.72 5.08
C THR A 304 -10.47 4.74 6.23
N ALA A 305 -10.19 5.15 7.47
CA ALA A 305 -10.51 4.34 8.65
C ALA A 305 -12.01 4.03 8.71
N GLN A 306 -12.88 5.00 8.45
CA GLN A 306 -14.33 4.79 8.39
C GLN A 306 -14.73 3.85 7.24
N LYS A 307 -14.10 3.95 6.06
CA LYS A 307 -14.34 3.03 4.94
C LYS A 307 -13.97 1.60 5.31
N SER A 308 -12.82 1.39 5.96
CA SER A 308 -12.36 0.07 6.42
C SER A 308 -13.36 -0.55 7.40
N VAL A 309 -13.80 0.21 8.41
CA VAL A 309 -14.79 -0.25 9.39
C VAL A 309 -16.13 -0.58 8.72
N ASN A 310 -16.59 0.26 7.79
CA ASN A 310 -17.83 0.02 7.07
C ASN A 310 -17.77 -1.26 6.22
N GLU A 311 -16.65 -1.51 5.53
CA GLU A 311 -16.46 -2.74 4.75
C GLU A 311 -16.47 -3.98 5.63
N GLU A 312 -15.88 -3.91 6.82
CA GLU A 312 -15.87 -5.03 7.78
C GLU A 312 -17.29 -5.34 8.29
N ILE A 313 -18.06 -4.30 8.63
CA ILE A 313 -19.47 -4.44 9.03
C ILE A 313 -20.29 -5.03 7.88
N LEU A 314 -20.05 -4.62 6.64
CA LEU A 314 -20.74 -5.15 5.47
C LEU A 314 -20.41 -6.62 5.23
N LYS A 315 -19.15 -7.04 5.41
CA LYS A 315 -18.76 -8.47 5.34
C LYS A 315 -19.48 -9.28 6.41
N PHE A 316 -19.53 -8.78 7.65
CA PHE A 316 -20.25 -9.44 8.74
C PHE A 316 -21.76 -9.52 8.47
N ALA A 317 -22.36 -8.45 7.95
CA ALA A 317 -23.76 -8.46 7.52
C ALA A 317 -24.01 -9.48 6.39
N GLY A 318 -23.11 -9.55 5.40
CA GLY A 318 -23.19 -10.53 4.31
C GLY A 318 -23.11 -11.98 4.82
N PHE A 319 -22.24 -12.25 5.78
CA PHE A 319 -22.19 -13.54 6.48
C PHE A 319 -23.53 -13.87 7.16
N LEU A 320 -24.13 -12.90 7.89
CA LEU A 320 -25.44 -13.08 8.52
C LEU A 320 -26.56 -13.32 7.51
N ASP A 321 -26.57 -12.61 6.39
CA ASP A 321 -27.55 -12.79 5.31
C ASP A 321 -27.46 -14.19 4.72
N ARG A 322 -26.23 -14.68 4.44
CA ARG A 322 -26.02 -16.04 3.94
C ARG A 322 -26.42 -17.09 4.97
N PHE A 323 -26.09 -16.86 6.24
CA PHE A 323 -26.54 -17.71 7.34
C PHE A 323 -28.08 -17.81 7.34
N VAL A 324 -28.79 -16.69 7.32
CA VAL A 324 -30.26 -16.70 7.29
C VAL A 324 -30.79 -17.47 6.08
N ILE A 325 -30.26 -17.25 4.88
CA ILE A 325 -30.70 -17.94 3.65
C ILE A 325 -30.39 -19.44 3.68
N GLY A 326 -29.18 -19.83 4.11
CA GLY A 326 -28.72 -21.22 4.12
C GLY A 326 -29.59 -22.12 5.00
N PHE A 327 -30.17 -21.53 6.05
CA PHE A 327 -30.96 -22.24 7.06
C PHE A 327 -32.46 -21.93 7.05
N GLN A 328 -32.98 -21.20 6.06
CA GLN A 328 -34.42 -20.93 5.89
C GLN A 328 -35.26 -22.18 5.60
N ASN A 329 -34.70 -23.17 4.92
CA ASN A 329 -35.44 -24.37 4.53
C ASN A 329 -35.37 -25.41 5.65
N PRO A 330 -36.49 -26.00 6.12
CA PRO A 330 -36.44 -27.10 7.10
C PRO A 330 -35.83 -28.38 6.51
N LYS A 331 -35.23 -29.25 7.36
CA LYS A 331 -34.57 -30.51 6.94
C LYS A 331 -35.48 -31.40 6.07
N GLY A 332 -36.74 -31.55 6.45
CA GLY A 332 -37.73 -32.31 5.67
C GLY A 332 -38.04 -31.74 4.28
N PHE A 333 -37.76 -30.45 4.02
CA PHE A 333 -37.88 -29.85 2.69
C PHE A 333 -36.69 -30.27 1.79
N ASN A 334 -35.47 -30.23 2.32
CA ASN A 334 -34.26 -30.61 1.58
C ASN A 334 -34.25 -32.10 1.21
N GLU A 335 -34.74 -32.98 2.10
CA GLU A 335 -34.89 -34.41 1.80
C GLU A 335 -35.89 -34.66 0.66
N LYS A 336 -37.05 -33.97 0.69
CA LYS A 336 -38.04 -34.03 -0.40
C LYS A 336 -37.43 -33.57 -1.72
N LEU A 337 -36.66 -32.47 -1.69
CA LEU A 337 -35.96 -31.94 -2.86
C LEU A 337 -34.90 -32.92 -3.40
N SER A 338 -34.09 -33.50 -2.52
CA SER A 338 -33.11 -34.55 -2.86
C SER A 338 -33.80 -35.74 -3.54
N SER A 339 -34.94 -36.19 -3.02
CA SER A 339 -35.73 -37.27 -3.63
C SER A 339 -36.29 -36.89 -5.01
N GLY A 340 -36.71 -35.64 -5.18
CA GLY A 340 -37.20 -35.09 -6.45
C GLY A 340 -36.10 -35.01 -7.50
N ILE A 341 -34.94 -34.47 -7.13
CA ILE A 341 -33.75 -34.37 -7.99
C ILE A 341 -33.27 -35.76 -8.37
N LYS A 342 -33.17 -36.69 -7.42
CA LYS A 342 -32.82 -38.09 -7.69
C LYS A 342 -33.76 -38.71 -8.71
N THR A 343 -35.06 -38.46 -8.61
CA THR A 343 -36.05 -38.95 -9.57
C THR A 343 -35.85 -38.37 -10.97
N ILE A 344 -35.47 -37.09 -11.08
CA ILE A 344 -35.15 -36.44 -12.37
C ILE A 344 -33.88 -37.06 -12.97
N VAL A 345 -32.82 -37.16 -12.17
CA VAL A 345 -31.53 -37.70 -12.60
C VAL A 345 -31.67 -39.16 -13.03
N ASP A 346 -32.40 -39.97 -12.27
CA ASP A 346 -32.62 -41.38 -12.56
C ASP A 346 -33.41 -41.60 -13.85
N LYS A 347 -34.46 -40.81 -14.09
CA LYS A 347 -35.32 -40.97 -15.27
C LYS A 347 -34.71 -40.38 -16.55
N HIS A 348 -34.02 -39.24 -16.44
CA HIS A 348 -33.63 -38.46 -17.61
C HIS A 348 -32.11 -38.46 -17.83
N CYS A 349 -31.31 -38.40 -16.78
CA CYS A 349 -29.87 -38.17 -16.88
C CYS A 349 -29.03 -39.46 -16.91
N LYS A 350 -29.42 -40.54 -16.21
CA LYS A 350 -28.67 -41.81 -16.18
C LYS A 350 -28.46 -42.45 -17.55
N ASN A 351 -29.44 -42.32 -18.44
CA ASN A 351 -29.39 -42.84 -19.81
C ASN A 351 -29.04 -41.75 -20.84
N CYS A 352 -28.32 -40.70 -20.43
CA CYS A 352 -27.95 -39.58 -21.30
C CYS A 352 -26.51 -39.73 -21.81
N THR A 353 -26.30 -39.57 -23.13
CA THR A 353 -24.97 -39.62 -23.75
C THR A 353 -24.02 -38.54 -23.23
N ASN A 354 -24.54 -37.39 -22.80
CA ASN A 354 -23.74 -36.26 -22.31
C ASN A 354 -23.58 -36.23 -20.79
N GLN A 355 -24.02 -37.28 -20.07
CA GLN A 355 -24.01 -37.31 -18.61
C GLN A 355 -22.62 -37.01 -18.03
N LYS A 356 -21.56 -37.67 -18.53
CA LYS A 356 -20.19 -37.49 -18.02
C LYS A 356 -19.69 -36.05 -18.16
N VAL A 357 -20.04 -35.36 -19.25
CA VAL A 357 -19.61 -33.97 -19.49
C VAL A 357 -20.41 -33.00 -18.62
N CYS A 358 -21.74 -33.16 -18.55
CA CYS A 358 -22.59 -32.28 -17.74
C CYS A 358 -22.24 -32.31 -16.25
N PHE A 359 -21.97 -33.50 -15.67
CA PHE A 359 -21.67 -33.63 -14.24
C PHE A 359 -20.20 -33.38 -13.87
N SER A 360 -19.27 -33.39 -14.83
CA SER A 360 -17.85 -33.09 -14.56
C SER A 360 -17.51 -31.61 -14.69
N GLN A 361 -18.07 -30.90 -15.68
CA GLN A 361 -17.73 -29.50 -15.95
C GLN A 361 -18.65 -28.47 -15.28
N ASN A 362 -19.91 -28.84 -14.98
CA ASN A 362 -20.94 -27.91 -14.49
C ASN A 362 -21.56 -28.36 -13.15
N LYS A 363 -20.77 -29.03 -12.28
CA LYS A 363 -21.28 -29.67 -11.05
C LYS A 363 -21.95 -28.68 -10.09
N SER A 364 -21.37 -27.49 -9.88
CA SER A 364 -21.92 -26.45 -8.99
C SER A 364 -23.16 -25.74 -9.54
N SER A 365 -23.33 -25.68 -10.86
CA SER A 365 -24.42 -24.94 -11.50
C SER A 365 -25.64 -25.79 -11.86
N LEU A 366 -25.48 -27.11 -12.06
CA LEU A 366 -26.58 -27.99 -12.49
C LEU A 366 -27.68 -28.18 -11.42
N TYR A 367 -27.31 -28.14 -10.14
CA TYR A 367 -28.23 -28.43 -9.04
C TYR A 367 -29.16 -27.26 -8.69
N PRO A 368 -28.69 -26.00 -8.63
CA PRO A 368 -29.58 -24.84 -8.60
C PRO A 368 -30.61 -24.90 -9.70
N ILE A 369 -30.20 -25.26 -10.93
CA ILE A 369 -31.10 -25.42 -12.07
C ILE A 369 -32.18 -26.48 -11.80
N PHE A 370 -31.80 -27.67 -11.31
CA PHE A 370 -32.80 -28.71 -11.01
C PHE A 370 -33.73 -28.32 -9.86
N LYS A 371 -33.22 -27.65 -8.84
CA LYS A 371 -34.00 -27.12 -7.72
C LYS A 371 -35.04 -26.11 -8.24
N ASP A 372 -34.63 -25.13 -9.03
CA ASP A 372 -35.50 -24.06 -9.49
C ASP A 372 -36.58 -24.58 -10.46
N ILE A 373 -36.23 -25.54 -11.32
CA ILE A 373 -37.19 -26.24 -12.20
C ILE A 373 -38.18 -27.08 -11.38
N LEU A 374 -37.74 -27.75 -10.30
CA LEU A 374 -38.61 -28.50 -9.39
C LEU A 374 -39.57 -27.57 -8.63
N MET A 375 -39.07 -26.43 -8.18
CA MET A 375 -39.85 -25.44 -7.41
C MET A 375 -40.85 -24.67 -8.27
N MET A 376 -40.79 -24.80 -9.61
CA MET A 376 -41.61 -24.03 -10.56
C MET A 376 -41.46 -22.52 -10.32
N ASP A 377 -40.22 -22.06 -10.16
CA ASP A 377 -39.94 -20.63 -10.01
C ASP A 377 -40.30 -19.88 -11.31
N GLU A 378 -41.01 -18.75 -11.20
CA GLU A 378 -41.57 -18.03 -12.36
C GLU A 378 -40.46 -17.45 -13.25
N ASP A 379 -39.29 -17.15 -12.65
CA ASP A 379 -38.11 -16.61 -13.34
C ASP A 379 -37.17 -17.68 -13.90
N ALA A 380 -37.32 -18.96 -13.51
CA ALA A 380 -36.42 -20.05 -13.92
C ALA A 380 -36.46 -20.33 -15.43
N ILE A 381 -37.57 -20.02 -16.10
CA ILE A 381 -37.72 -20.20 -17.56
C ILE A 381 -36.86 -19.18 -18.33
N TYR A 382 -36.67 -17.97 -17.78
CA TYR A 382 -35.83 -16.92 -18.37
C TYR A 382 -34.36 -17.05 -17.95
N ASN A 383 -34.08 -17.37 -16.68
CA ASN A 383 -32.71 -17.44 -16.15
C ASN A 383 -31.88 -18.60 -16.72
N TYR A 384 -32.52 -19.66 -17.21
CA TYR A 384 -31.84 -20.87 -17.68
C TYR A 384 -32.06 -21.19 -19.16
N GLU A 385 -32.29 -20.17 -20.00
CA GLU A 385 -32.41 -20.33 -21.46
C GLU A 385 -31.23 -21.09 -22.08
N ASP A 386 -30.01 -20.83 -21.61
CA ASP A 386 -28.81 -21.48 -22.12
C ASP A 386 -28.75 -22.96 -21.74
N PHE A 387 -29.26 -23.33 -20.57
CA PHE A 387 -29.41 -24.72 -20.18
C PHE A 387 -30.49 -25.44 -21.01
N ALA A 388 -31.59 -24.76 -21.31
CA ALA A 388 -32.64 -25.28 -22.19
C ALA A 388 -32.13 -25.52 -23.62
N LYS A 389 -31.20 -24.69 -24.12
CA LYS A 389 -30.52 -24.88 -25.42
C LYS A 389 -29.50 -26.03 -25.39
N THR A 390 -28.86 -26.26 -24.24
CA THR A 390 -27.79 -27.26 -24.09
C THR A 390 -28.34 -28.67 -23.78
N CYS A 391 -29.46 -28.77 -23.06
CA CYS A 391 -30.04 -30.04 -22.62
C CYS A 391 -31.23 -30.48 -23.49
N TYR A 392 -31.03 -31.47 -24.35
CA TYR A 392 -32.08 -32.00 -25.23
C TYR A 392 -33.27 -32.65 -24.50
N LYS A 393 -33.10 -33.06 -23.22
CA LYS A 393 -34.18 -33.62 -22.38
C LYS A 393 -34.87 -32.58 -21.49
N TYR A 394 -34.54 -31.30 -21.62
CA TYR A 394 -35.12 -30.24 -20.79
C TYR A 394 -36.66 -30.25 -20.74
N PRO A 395 -37.40 -30.40 -21.86
CA PRO A 395 -38.87 -30.46 -21.82
C PRO A 395 -39.41 -31.65 -21.01
N SER A 396 -38.74 -32.81 -21.07
CA SER A 396 -39.11 -34.02 -20.31
C SER A 396 -38.82 -33.86 -18.81
N ILE A 397 -37.72 -33.19 -18.47
CA ILE A 397 -37.36 -32.83 -17.10
C ILE A 397 -38.40 -31.85 -16.53
N LEU A 398 -38.78 -30.82 -17.28
CA LEU A 398 -39.79 -29.84 -16.87
C LEU A 398 -41.14 -30.51 -16.59
N ASN A 399 -41.60 -31.40 -17.46
CA ASN A 399 -42.85 -32.14 -17.24
C ASN A 399 -42.81 -33.06 -16.03
N THR A 400 -41.68 -33.72 -15.78
CA THR A 400 -41.51 -34.57 -14.60
C THR A 400 -41.48 -33.74 -13.32
N SER A 401 -40.88 -32.56 -13.39
CA SER A 401 -40.81 -31.60 -12.29
C SER A 401 -42.17 -31.03 -11.95
N LYS A 402 -43.01 -30.68 -12.96
CA LYS A 402 -44.42 -30.30 -12.77
C LYS A 402 -45.20 -31.35 -11.98
N LEU A 403 -45.12 -32.60 -12.43
CA LEU A 403 -45.81 -33.73 -11.79
C LEU A 403 -45.32 -34.01 -10.36
N LEU A 404 -44.03 -33.79 -10.09
CA LEU A 404 -43.46 -33.94 -8.74
C LEU A 404 -43.90 -32.79 -7.82
N ASN A 405 -43.94 -31.57 -8.32
CA ASN A 405 -44.38 -30.40 -7.56
C ASN A 405 -45.88 -30.48 -7.21
N GLU A 406 -46.73 -30.87 -8.15
CA GLU A 406 -48.17 -31.09 -7.91
C GLU A 406 -48.45 -32.18 -6.85
N ARG A 407 -47.58 -33.19 -6.73
CA ARG A 407 -47.74 -34.29 -5.76
C ARG A 407 -47.24 -33.96 -4.35
N ILE A 408 -46.14 -33.24 -4.25
CA ILE A 408 -45.43 -33.01 -2.99
C ILE A 408 -45.80 -31.63 -2.40
N ASN A 409 -46.38 -30.75 -3.22
CA ASN A 409 -46.74 -29.36 -2.92
C ASN A 409 -45.65 -28.65 -2.11
N TYR A 410 -44.54 -28.35 -2.78
CA TYR A 410 -43.39 -27.68 -2.16
C TYR A 410 -43.70 -26.27 -1.61
N LYS A 411 -44.90 -25.72 -1.86
CA LYS A 411 -45.33 -24.36 -1.47
C LYS A 411 -46.10 -24.26 -0.15
N ASP A 412 -46.56 -25.35 0.46
CA ASP A 412 -47.35 -25.28 1.71
C ASP A 412 -46.69 -26.04 2.88
N PRO A 413 -45.94 -25.35 3.76
CA PRO A 413 -45.21 -25.94 4.87
C PRO A 413 -46.01 -25.94 6.20
N ASN A 414 -47.31 -26.21 6.20
CA ASN A 414 -48.12 -26.13 7.43
C ASN A 414 -48.63 -27.47 7.95
N SER A 415 -48.04 -27.93 9.06
CA SER A 415 -48.74 -28.16 10.34
C SER A 415 -47.76 -28.71 11.38
N ASP A 416 -47.14 -27.84 12.20
CA ASP A 416 -46.86 -28.06 13.65
C ASP A 416 -45.84 -27.06 14.29
N GLU A 417 -45.20 -26.15 13.56
CA GLU A 417 -44.05 -25.38 14.10
C GLU A 417 -44.27 -23.87 14.32
N LYS A 418 -45.38 -23.45 14.95
CA LYS A 418 -45.49 -22.04 15.41
C LYS A 418 -44.63 -21.74 16.64
N ASP A 419 -44.46 -22.72 17.53
CA ASP A 419 -43.63 -22.56 18.73
C ASP A 419 -42.14 -22.76 18.43
N ALA A 420 -41.78 -23.69 17.54
CA ALA A 420 -40.41 -23.85 17.05
C ALA A 420 -39.88 -22.57 16.37
N ASN A 421 -40.71 -21.86 15.59
CA ASN A 421 -40.31 -20.60 14.96
C ASN A 421 -39.92 -19.49 15.97
N ASN A 422 -40.55 -19.44 17.15
CA ASN A 422 -40.19 -18.45 18.18
C ASN A 422 -38.91 -18.85 18.92
N TYR A 423 -38.71 -20.13 19.22
CA TYR A 423 -37.47 -20.62 19.83
C TYR A 423 -36.28 -20.55 18.87
N ILE A 424 -36.49 -20.87 17.59
CA ILE A 424 -35.52 -20.68 16.51
C ILE A 424 -35.15 -19.20 16.38
N LEU A 425 -36.13 -18.29 16.38
CA LEU A 425 -35.85 -16.85 16.33
C LEU A 425 -35.07 -16.35 17.56
N LEU A 426 -35.44 -16.80 18.77
CA LEU A 426 -34.73 -16.43 20.01
C LEU A 426 -33.31 -16.99 20.06
N ALA A 427 -33.12 -18.23 19.62
CA ALA A 427 -31.83 -18.87 19.53
C ALA A 427 -30.96 -18.20 18.42
N GLN A 428 -31.57 -17.81 17.29
CA GLN A 428 -30.91 -17.00 16.25
C GLN A 428 -30.44 -15.65 16.78
N ILE A 429 -31.28 -14.91 17.52
CA ILE A 429 -30.89 -13.62 18.13
C ILE A 429 -29.75 -13.83 19.15
N SER A 430 -29.82 -14.89 19.96
CA SER A 430 -28.75 -15.21 20.91
C SER A 430 -27.44 -15.59 20.21
N GLY A 431 -27.51 -16.40 19.14
CA GLY A 431 -26.36 -16.77 18.32
C GLY A 431 -25.70 -15.56 17.67
N VAL A 432 -26.49 -14.68 17.06
CA VAL A 432 -26.00 -13.40 16.49
C VAL A 432 -25.37 -12.52 17.57
N SER A 433 -25.98 -12.42 18.76
CA SER A 433 -25.44 -11.62 19.86
C SER A 433 -24.09 -12.16 20.35
N ASN A 434 -23.95 -13.48 20.52
CA ASN A 434 -22.69 -14.11 20.92
C ASN A 434 -21.63 -13.97 19.81
N ALA A 435 -22.02 -14.15 18.56
CA ALA A 435 -21.16 -13.94 17.40
C ALA A 435 -20.56 -12.52 17.37
N LEU A 436 -21.42 -11.51 17.53
CA LEU A 436 -21.01 -10.11 17.62
C LEU A 436 -20.07 -9.86 18.80
N LYS A 437 -20.35 -10.47 19.96
CA LYS A 437 -19.50 -10.33 21.14
C LYS A 437 -18.10 -10.90 20.88
N ASN A 438 -18.01 -12.12 20.34
CA ASN A 438 -16.74 -12.76 20.03
C ASN A 438 -15.95 -11.97 18.97
N TYR A 439 -16.64 -11.49 17.94
CA TYR A 439 -16.06 -10.61 16.93
C TYR A 439 -15.47 -9.33 17.55
N VAL A 440 -16.23 -8.60 18.37
CA VAL A 440 -15.73 -7.37 19.01
C VAL A 440 -14.56 -7.64 19.96
N VAL A 441 -14.61 -8.73 20.73
CA VAL A 441 -13.52 -9.11 21.64
C VAL A 441 -12.25 -9.40 20.85
N ASP A 442 -12.33 -10.14 19.75
CA ASP A 442 -11.16 -10.45 18.91
C ASP A 442 -10.57 -9.17 18.28
N THR A 443 -11.39 -8.36 17.62
CA THR A 443 -10.94 -7.11 16.99
C THR A 443 -10.29 -6.15 18.00
N THR A 444 -10.83 -6.03 19.22
CA THR A 444 -10.28 -5.14 20.26
C THR A 444 -9.02 -5.67 20.94
N SER A 445 -8.74 -6.98 20.81
CA SER A 445 -7.55 -7.60 21.37
C SER A 445 -6.29 -7.36 20.53
N LYS A 446 -6.46 -7.10 19.23
CA LYS A 446 -5.36 -6.89 18.28
C LYS A 446 -4.73 -5.52 18.44
N THR A 447 -3.41 -5.48 18.37
CA THR A 447 -2.62 -4.24 18.37
C THR A 447 -2.60 -3.65 16.96
N GLU A 448 -3.09 -2.42 16.82
CA GLU A 448 -3.08 -1.70 15.55
C GLU A 448 -1.73 -1.00 15.31
N LEU A 449 -1.24 -1.10 14.08
CA LEU A 449 -0.11 -0.30 13.62
C LEU A 449 -0.49 1.18 13.57
N ASN A 450 0.51 2.05 13.71
CA ASN A 450 0.28 3.48 13.64
C ASN A 450 -0.12 3.92 12.23
N TYR A 451 -1.43 4.12 12.04
CA TYR A 451 -2.05 4.54 10.78
C TYR A 451 -1.43 5.82 10.21
N GLN A 452 -1.02 6.77 11.05
CA GLN A 452 -0.38 8.01 10.60
C GLN A 452 0.98 7.73 9.95
N ASN A 453 1.75 6.78 10.47
CA ASN A 453 3.04 6.42 9.88
C ASN A 453 2.84 5.73 8.52
N LEU A 454 1.85 4.84 8.42
CA LEU A 454 1.52 4.22 7.14
C LEU A 454 1.05 5.26 6.10
N TYR A 455 0.31 6.29 6.48
CA TYR A 455 -0.05 7.39 5.56
C TYR A 455 1.14 8.28 5.19
N LYS A 456 2.03 8.59 6.15
CA LYS A 456 3.27 9.32 5.88
C LYS A 456 4.12 8.63 4.82
N ALA A 457 4.06 7.30 4.71
CA ALA A 457 4.75 6.54 3.66
C ALA A 457 4.32 6.97 2.25
N LYS A 458 3.01 7.20 2.02
CA LYS A 458 2.47 7.72 0.75
C LYS A 458 3.06 9.08 0.41
N SER A 459 3.05 10.02 1.37
CA SER A 459 3.64 11.35 1.20
C SER A 459 5.13 11.28 0.88
N TYR A 460 5.86 10.38 1.53
CA TYR A 460 7.27 10.15 1.29
C TYR A 460 7.56 9.60 -0.12
N LEU A 461 6.73 8.69 -0.64
CA LEU A 461 6.84 8.20 -2.02
C LEU A 461 6.63 9.33 -3.05
N ILE A 462 5.68 10.23 -2.78
CA ILE A 462 5.43 11.42 -3.64
C ILE A 462 6.62 12.38 -3.60
N GLU A 463 7.24 12.60 -2.43
CA GLU A 463 8.47 13.41 -2.29
C GLU A 463 9.66 12.83 -3.08
N LEU A 464 9.73 11.51 -3.22
CA LEU A 464 10.73 10.82 -4.02
C LEU A 464 10.46 10.86 -5.54
N GLU A 465 9.46 11.62 -5.98
CA GLU A 465 9.02 11.78 -7.37
C GLU A 465 8.36 10.52 -7.98
N TYR A 466 7.87 9.59 -7.15
CA TYR A 466 7.03 8.48 -7.61
C TYR A 466 5.58 8.92 -7.81
N TYR A 467 4.99 8.47 -8.93
CA TYR A 467 3.59 8.71 -9.24
C TYR A 467 2.72 7.60 -8.63
N VAL A 468 2.30 7.81 -7.37
CA VAL A 468 1.35 6.93 -6.68
C VAL A 468 -0.06 7.20 -7.20
N THR A 469 -0.67 6.22 -7.86
CA THR A 469 -2.04 6.28 -8.41
C THR A 469 -3.06 5.67 -7.46
N TYR A 470 -2.65 4.65 -6.69
CA TYR A 470 -3.48 3.93 -5.75
C TYR A 470 -2.73 3.74 -4.44
N TYR A 471 -3.41 3.93 -3.31
CA TYR A 471 -2.87 3.67 -1.99
C TYR A 471 -4.01 3.33 -1.05
N GLU A 472 -4.06 2.09 -0.58
CA GLU A 472 -5.08 1.61 0.34
C GLU A 472 -4.42 0.77 1.43
N ILE A 473 -4.83 1.02 2.67
CA ILE A 473 -4.47 0.18 3.82
C ILE A 473 -5.67 -0.75 4.05
N ALA A 474 -5.55 -1.99 3.58
CA ALA A 474 -6.62 -2.98 3.71
C ALA A 474 -6.63 -3.63 5.10
N ARG A 475 -5.45 -3.80 5.72
CA ARG A 475 -5.27 -4.29 7.10
C ARG A 475 -4.13 -3.58 7.80
N CYS A 476 -4.26 -3.37 9.10
CA CYS A 476 -3.39 -2.51 9.89
C CYS A 476 -3.10 -3.08 11.30
N TYR A 477 -2.96 -4.40 11.43
CA TYR A 477 -2.58 -5.04 12.69
C TYR A 477 -1.11 -5.42 12.70
N GLU A 478 -0.49 -5.47 13.89
CA GLU A 478 0.85 -6.05 14.03
C GLU A 478 0.84 -7.50 13.56
N HIS A 479 1.84 -7.91 12.77
CA HIS A 479 1.97 -9.25 12.19
C HIS A 479 0.87 -9.69 11.19
N ASP A 480 -0.17 -8.88 10.95
CA ASP A 480 -1.22 -9.09 9.95
C ASP A 480 -1.64 -7.75 9.32
N PHE A 481 -0.79 -7.25 8.41
CA PHE A 481 -1.04 -6.01 7.67
C PHE A 481 -1.00 -6.23 6.17
N LEU A 482 -1.79 -5.43 5.45
CA LEU A 482 -1.86 -5.49 3.99
C LEU A 482 -2.03 -4.08 3.44
N ILE A 483 -1.04 -3.66 2.64
CA ILE A 483 -1.02 -2.34 2.02
C ILE A 483 -0.94 -2.52 0.51
N LYS A 484 -1.92 -1.95 -0.19
CA LYS A 484 -2.06 -2.03 -1.64
C LYS A 484 -1.61 -0.72 -2.26
N ILE A 485 -0.61 -0.77 -3.13
CA ILE A 485 -0.01 0.42 -3.75
C ILE A 485 0.02 0.29 -5.27
N GLY A 486 -0.46 1.32 -5.96
CA GLY A 486 -0.37 1.48 -7.41
C GLY A 486 0.65 2.55 -7.77
N ILE A 487 1.68 2.21 -8.55
CA ILE A 487 2.75 3.15 -8.94
C ILE A 487 2.96 3.14 -10.45
N LYS A 488 2.91 4.32 -11.06
CA LYS A 488 3.02 4.49 -12.51
C LYS A 488 4.45 4.73 -13.00
N ASN A 489 4.76 4.30 -14.22
CA ASN A 489 5.99 4.61 -14.96
C ASN A 489 7.30 4.18 -14.26
N THR A 490 7.27 3.08 -13.51
CA THR A 490 8.44 2.57 -12.75
C THR A 490 8.64 1.07 -12.98
N SER A 491 9.86 0.57 -12.80
CA SER A 491 10.20 -0.85 -12.84
C SER A 491 10.15 -1.48 -11.43
N PHE A 492 9.63 -2.70 -11.32
CA PHE A 492 9.45 -3.39 -10.04
C PHE A 492 10.76 -3.51 -9.23
N ASP A 493 11.88 -3.90 -9.83
CA ASP A 493 13.15 -4.10 -9.11
C ASP A 493 13.65 -2.85 -8.37
N LYS A 494 13.45 -1.66 -8.98
CA LYS A 494 13.87 -0.40 -8.37
C LYS A 494 13.00 -0.01 -7.19
N ILE A 495 11.70 -0.25 -7.30
CA ILE A 495 10.75 0.16 -6.27
C ILE A 495 10.70 -0.84 -5.12
N LYS A 496 10.90 -2.13 -5.41
CA LYS A 496 10.94 -3.20 -4.41
C LYS A 496 11.88 -2.86 -3.27
N THR A 497 13.13 -2.51 -3.55
CA THR A 497 14.11 -2.17 -2.50
C THR A 497 13.68 -0.96 -1.66
N ILE A 498 13.06 0.04 -2.28
CA ILE A 498 12.60 1.25 -1.59
C ILE A 498 11.39 0.94 -0.70
N LEU A 499 10.43 0.18 -1.22
CA LEU A 499 9.24 -0.22 -0.47
C LEU A 499 9.62 -1.13 0.70
N THR A 500 10.46 -2.14 0.48
CA THR A 500 10.96 -3.03 1.54
C THR A 500 11.60 -2.21 2.66
N THR A 501 12.60 -1.39 2.34
CA THR A 501 13.30 -0.58 3.37
C THR A 501 12.39 0.42 4.09
N LEU A 502 11.41 0.98 3.39
CA LEU A 502 10.45 1.93 3.96
C LEU A 502 9.49 1.23 4.93
N PHE A 503 8.87 0.13 4.53
CA PHE A 503 7.86 -0.54 5.34
C PHE A 503 8.47 -1.38 6.48
N GLU A 504 9.65 -1.97 6.31
CA GLU A 504 10.40 -2.58 7.43
C GLU A 504 10.75 -1.55 8.51
N THR A 505 10.97 -0.30 8.11
CA THR A 505 11.22 0.80 9.05
C THR A 505 9.95 1.18 9.81
N ILE A 506 8.80 1.16 9.15
CA ILE A 506 7.53 1.63 9.73
C ILE A 506 6.94 0.59 10.67
N VAL A 507 6.97 -0.68 10.25
CA VAL A 507 6.33 -1.79 10.97
C VAL A 507 7.30 -2.45 11.96
N GLU A 508 8.61 -2.20 11.84
CA GLU A 508 9.67 -2.79 12.66
C GLU A 508 9.84 -4.32 12.49
N GLU A 509 9.31 -4.89 11.41
CA GLU A 509 9.45 -6.30 11.03
C GLU A 509 9.82 -6.46 9.55
N GLU A 510 10.30 -7.65 9.17
CA GLU A 510 10.66 -7.94 7.76
C GLU A 510 9.39 -8.02 6.89
N VAL A 511 9.43 -7.46 5.67
CA VAL A 511 8.24 -7.34 4.80
C VAL A 511 8.45 -8.00 3.43
N SER A 512 7.39 -8.61 2.91
CA SER A 512 7.30 -9.06 1.52
C SER A 512 6.71 -7.98 0.64
N VAL A 513 7.26 -7.84 -0.56
CA VAL A 513 6.73 -6.93 -1.60
C VAL A 513 6.46 -7.78 -2.84
N GLU A 514 5.18 -7.99 -3.14
CA GLU A 514 4.71 -8.84 -4.23
C GLU A 514 4.04 -8.01 -5.33
N LEU A 515 4.33 -8.35 -6.59
CA LEU A 515 3.69 -7.77 -7.74
C LEU A 515 2.45 -8.59 -8.08
N ILE A 516 1.26 -7.97 -8.05
CA ILE A 516 -0.01 -8.63 -8.37
C ILE A 516 -0.31 -8.51 -9.86
N SER A 517 -0.25 -7.29 -10.39
CA SER A 517 -0.54 -7.02 -11.80
C SER A 517 0.17 -5.77 -12.31
N GLU A 518 0.34 -5.70 -13.63
CA GLU A 518 0.77 -4.50 -14.34
C GLU A 518 -0.29 -4.13 -15.37
N GLU A 519 -0.98 -3.02 -15.15
CA GLU A 519 -2.02 -2.52 -16.05
C GLU A 519 -1.74 -1.08 -16.43
N ASN A 520 -1.81 -0.76 -17.73
CA ASN A 520 -1.67 0.62 -18.22
C ASN A 520 -0.43 1.36 -17.67
N THR A 521 0.73 0.70 -17.61
CA THR A 521 2.01 1.20 -17.04
C THR A 521 2.00 1.47 -15.53
N THR A 522 0.97 0.95 -14.83
CA THR A 522 0.83 1.02 -13.37
C THR A 522 1.10 -0.34 -12.78
N LEU A 523 2.05 -0.41 -11.85
CA LEU A 523 2.35 -1.60 -11.07
C LEU A 523 1.46 -1.62 -9.84
N TYR A 524 0.70 -2.70 -9.65
CA TYR A 524 -0.06 -2.97 -8.42
C TYR A 524 0.72 -3.91 -7.53
N ILE A 525 1.05 -3.42 -6.34
CA ILE A 525 1.98 -4.05 -5.41
C ILE A 525 1.27 -4.25 -4.07
N HIS A 526 1.40 -5.44 -3.51
CA HIS A 526 0.99 -5.74 -2.15
C HIS A 526 2.20 -5.78 -1.23
N ILE A 527 2.03 -5.19 -0.04
CA ILE A 527 3.01 -5.21 1.04
C ILE A 527 2.37 -5.85 2.25
N MET A 528 3.03 -6.88 2.77
CA MET A 528 2.58 -7.73 3.86
C MET A 528 3.81 -8.22 4.66
N PRO A 529 3.64 -8.89 5.80
CA PRO A 529 4.78 -9.46 6.53
C PRO A 529 5.59 -10.43 5.65
N LYS A 530 6.83 -10.69 6.05
CA LYS A 530 7.70 -11.60 5.28
C LYS A 530 7.08 -12.98 5.15
N LEU A 531 7.05 -13.52 3.93
CA LEU A 531 6.63 -14.88 3.64
C LEU A 531 7.88 -15.78 3.76
N ILE A 532 7.77 -16.89 4.48
CA ILE A 532 8.87 -17.82 4.77
C ILE A 532 8.65 -19.16 4.06
N ILE A 533 7.40 -19.55 3.86
CA ILE A 533 7.01 -20.80 3.22
C ILE A 533 6.03 -20.56 2.07
N ASP A 534 6.03 -21.50 1.14
CA ASP A 534 5.08 -21.64 0.06
C ASP A 534 4.50 -23.07 0.08
N VAL A 535 3.32 -23.26 -0.50
CA VAL A 535 2.57 -24.52 -0.42
C VAL A 535 2.15 -24.97 -1.81
N ILE A 536 2.63 -26.14 -2.23
CA ILE A 536 2.15 -26.80 -3.45
C ILE A 536 1.06 -27.77 -3.04
N TYR A 537 -0.13 -27.66 -3.62
CA TYR A 537 -1.27 -28.49 -3.26
C TYR A 537 -1.98 -29.11 -4.46
N ALA A 538 -2.71 -30.18 -4.19
CA ALA A 538 -3.65 -30.81 -5.11
C ALA A 538 -4.80 -31.45 -4.33
N TYR A 539 -5.92 -31.67 -5.00
CA TYR A 539 -7.10 -32.28 -4.40
C TYR A 539 -7.78 -33.25 -5.37
N GLY A 540 -8.59 -34.15 -4.83
CA GLY A 540 -9.40 -35.09 -5.59
C GLY A 540 -10.71 -35.40 -4.88
N ASN A 541 -11.77 -35.60 -5.67
CA ASN A 541 -13.11 -35.92 -5.18
C ASN A 541 -13.74 -37.00 -6.08
N ILE A 542 -14.17 -38.12 -5.49
CA ILE A 542 -14.82 -39.25 -6.17
C ILE A 542 -16.12 -39.57 -5.42
N PRO A 543 -17.29 -39.58 -6.09
CA PRO A 543 -18.53 -39.98 -5.46
C PRO A 543 -18.59 -41.50 -5.24
N ALA A 544 -19.40 -41.93 -4.27
CA ALA A 544 -19.71 -43.33 -4.05
C ALA A 544 -20.31 -43.98 -5.31
N ASP A 545 -20.03 -45.26 -5.56
CA ASP A 545 -20.39 -46.00 -6.77
C ASP A 545 -21.90 -46.00 -7.10
N SER A 546 -22.74 -45.80 -6.08
CA SER A 546 -24.21 -45.75 -6.21
C SER A 546 -24.78 -44.34 -6.46
N GLN A 547 -23.92 -43.32 -6.39
CA GLN A 547 -24.26 -41.90 -6.44
C GLN A 547 -23.65 -41.26 -7.68
N THR A 548 -24.28 -40.20 -8.17
CA THR A 548 -23.67 -39.31 -9.18
C THR A 548 -23.00 -38.09 -8.56
N ILE A 549 -23.14 -37.90 -7.24
CA ILE A 549 -22.73 -36.73 -6.49
C ILE A 549 -22.06 -37.19 -5.22
N SER A 550 -20.94 -36.55 -4.92
CA SER A 550 -20.31 -36.64 -3.62
C SER A 550 -21.06 -35.78 -2.63
N GLY A 551 -21.41 -36.34 -1.47
CA GLY A 551 -21.83 -35.62 -0.27
C GLY A 551 -20.70 -34.76 0.30
N ASP A 552 -19.45 -35.19 0.17
CA ASP A 552 -18.29 -34.38 0.53
C ASP A 552 -18.10 -33.18 -0.40
N ASN A 553 -17.64 -32.07 0.18
CA ASN A 553 -17.07 -30.95 -0.52
C ASN A 553 -15.75 -30.50 0.13
N TYR A 554 -14.99 -29.67 -0.59
CA TYR A 554 -13.73 -29.11 -0.11
C TYR A 554 -13.58 -27.64 -0.50
N LEU A 555 -12.77 -26.91 0.24
CA LEU A 555 -12.42 -25.51 0.02
C LEU A 555 -10.89 -25.37 0.01
N VAL A 556 -10.37 -24.64 -0.98
CA VAL A 556 -8.99 -24.17 -0.99
C VAL A 556 -8.99 -22.68 -1.29
N LYS A 557 -8.43 -21.87 -0.38
CA LYS A 557 -8.45 -20.42 -0.50
C LYS A 557 -7.13 -19.80 -0.07
N GLU A 558 -6.48 -19.10 -0.98
CA GLU A 558 -5.36 -18.21 -0.65
C GLU A 558 -5.90 -16.83 -0.30
N GLN A 559 -5.53 -16.32 0.88
CA GLN A 559 -5.88 -14.99 1.32
C GLN A 559 -4.81 -13.97 0.90
N ASP A 560 -5.25 -12.73 0.64
CA ASP A 560 -4.36 -11.61 0.27
C ASP A 560 -3.33 -11.28 1.36
N ASN A 561 -3.53 -11.75 2.60
CA ASN A 561 -2.69 -11.48 3.77
C ASN A 561 -1.64 -12.56 4.03
N GLY A 562 -1.38 -13.47 3.10
CA GLY A 562 -0.37 -14.52 3.29
C GLY A 562 -0.88 -15.82 3.95
N HIS A 563 -2.15 -15.92 4.34
CA HIS A 563 -2.72 -17.19 4.81
C HIS A 563 -3.19 -18.08 3.65
N ILE A 564 -3.15 -19.39 3.82
CA ILE A 564 -3.78 -20.36 2.92
C ILE A 564 -4.66 -21.30 3.75
N LEU A 565 -5.92 -21.39 3.33
CA LEU A 565 -6.96 -22.15 4.02
C LEU A 565 -7.32 -23.39 3.20
N PHE A 566 -7.45 -24.51 3.90
CA PHE A 566 -7.93 -25.77 3.35
C PHE A 566 -9.05 -26.29 4.23
N ALA A 567 -10.14 -26.74 3.63
CA ALA A 567 -11.21 -27.36 4.38
C ALA A 567 -11.84 -28.54 3.64
N ILE A 568 -12.28 -29.55 4.40
CA ILE A 568 -13.12 -30.65 3.92
C ILE A 568 -14.34 -30.71 4.82
N SER A 569 -15.52 -30.85 4.22
CA SER A 569 -16.76 -31.05 4.95
C SER A 569 -17.52 -32.22 4.35
N ASP A 570 -17.94 -33.14 5.21
CA ASP A 570 -18.92 -34.18 4.89
C ASP A 570 -20.26 -33.84 5.55
N GLY A 571 -21.30 -33.85 4.72
CA GLY A 571 -22.66 -33.45 5.10
C GLY A 571 -23.50 -34.68 5.40
N MET A 572 -24.41 -34.56 6.37
CA MET A 572 -25.19 -35.71 6.80
C MET A 572 -26.19 -36.17 5.72
N GLY A 573 -26.22 -37.47 5.48
CA GLY A 573 -27.20 -38.11 4.60
C GLY A 573 -26.57 -38.62 3.30
N LYS A 574 -27.31 -38.55 2.19
CA LYS A 574 -26.89 -39.13 0.90
C LYS A 574 -27.34 -38.28 -0.28
N GLY A 575 -26.46 -38.10 -1.26
CA GLY A 575 -26.76 -37.37 -2.50
C GLY A 575 -26.90 -35.86 -2.26
N TYR A 576 -27.92 -35.22 -2.85
CA TYR A 576 -28.04 -33.76 -2.85
C TYR A 576 -28.17 -33.13 -1.45
N SER A 577 -28.80 -33.81 -0.49
CA SER A 577 -28.94 -33.26 0.87
C SER A 577 -27.58 -33.11 1.56
N ALA A 578 -26.75 -34.15 1.50
CA ALA A 578 -25.39 -34.15 2.04
C ALA A 578 -24.52 -33.11 1.33
N PHE A 579 -24.59 -33.08 -0.01
CA PHE A 579 -23.89 -32.08 -0.82
C PHE A 579 -24.28 -30.65 -0.43
N TYR A 580 -25.57 -30.36 -0.26
CA TYR A 580 -26.03 -29.01 0.10
C TYR A 580 -25.55 -28.61 1.51
N GLU A 581 -25.53 -29.54 2.45
CA GLU A 581 -25.09 -29.29 3.82
C GLU A 581 -23.58 -29.03 3.89
N SER A 582 -22.75 -29.84 3.22
CA SER A 582 -21.30 -29.62 3.16
C SER A 582 -20.94 -28.36 2.36
N ASP A 583 -21.62 -28.09 1.23
CA ASP A 583 -21.42 -26.88 0.41
C ASP A 583 -21.77 -25.61 1.20
N MET A 584 -22.92 -25.61 1.90
CA MET A 584 -23.31 -24.49 2.75
C MET A 584 -22.32 -24.26 3.88
N THR A 585 -21.87 -25.33 4.54
CA THR A 585 -20.88 -25.26 5.63
C THR A 585 -19.60 -24.58 5.15
N LEU A 586 -19.07 -25.01 3.99
CA LEU A 586 -17.85 -24.45 3.44
C LEU A 586 -18.01 -22.99 2.96
N HIS A 587 -19.18 -22.62 2.43
CA HIS A 587 -19.45 -21.22 2.10
C HIS A 587 -19.55 -20.31 3.33
N LEU A 588 -20.10 -20.82 4.44
CA LEU A 588 -20.10 -20.08 5.71
C LEU A 588 -18.69 -19.95 6.29
N VAL A 589 -17.88 -21.01 6.20
CA VAL A 589 -16.45 -20.96 6.54
C VAL A 589 -15.73 -19.93 5.66
N GLU A 590 -16.00 -19.91 4.35
CA GLU A 590 -15.42 -18.92 3.46
C GLU A 590 -15.79 -17.49 3.92
N ASP A 591 -17.08 -17.18 4.07
CA ASP A 591 -17.52 -15.84 4.46
C ASP A 591 -16.97 -15.40 5.83
N ILE A 592 -16.94 -16.30 6.81
CA ILE A 592 -16.53 -15.95 8.18
C ILE A 592 -15.03 -15.75 8.31
N VAL A 593 -14.20 -16.49 7.55
CA VAL A 593 -12.74 -16.29 7.57
C VAL A 593 -12.32 -15.08 6.71
N HIS A 594 -13.22 -14.51 5.90
CA HIS A 594 -12.99 -13.20 5.26
C HIS A 594 -13.22 -12.01 6.22
N LEU A 595 -13.80 -12.26 7.39
CA LEU A 595 -13.77 -11.31 8.50
C LEU A 595 -12.33 -11.23 9.00
N ASN A 596 -11.85 -10.05 9.40
CA ASN A 596 -10.48 -9.90 9.89
C ASN A 596 -10.35 -10.39 11.35
N ILE A 597 -10.90 -11.57 11.64
CA ILE A 597 -10.85 -12.24 12.94
C ILE A 597 -9.95 -13.47 12.91
N GLU A 598 -9.49 -13.94 14.06
CA GLU A 598 -8.76 -15.21 14.13
C GLU A 598 -9.63 -16.40 13.68
N SER A 599 -9.02 -17.37 12.98
CA SER A 599 -9.69 -18.56 12.48
C SER A 599 -10.38 -19.37 13.60
N SER A 600 -9.77 -19.44 14.80
CA SER A 600 -10.36 -20.04 15.99
C SER A 600 -11.70 -19.38 16.36
N THR A 601 -11.70 -18.05 16.51
CA THR A 601 -12.90 -17.27 16.82
C THR A 601 -13.94 -17.37 15.70
N ALA A 602 -13.50 -17.35 14.44
CA ALA A 602 -14.38 -17.52 13.29
C ALA A 602 -15.13 -18.85 13.37
N LEU A 603 -14.43 -19.95 13.65
CA LEU A 603 -15.02 -21.28 13.80
C LEU A 603 -15.88 -21.43 15.05
N GLU A 604 -15.55 -20.78 16.17
CA GLU A 604 -16.42 -20.73 17.36
C GLU A 604 -17.74 -20.01 17.09
N ILE A 605 -17.67 -18.89 16.37
CA ILE A 605 -18.86 -18.16 15.93
C ILE A 605 -19.72 -19.06 15.03
N LEU A 606 -19.10 -19.71 14.04
CA LEU A 606 -19.79 -20.64 13.16
C LEU A 606 -20.44 -21.78 13.96
N ASN A 607 -19.71 -22.37 14.90
CA ASN A 607 -20.20 -23.46 15.74
C ASN A 607 -21.40 -23.02 16.60
N THR A 608 -21.34 -21.82 17.19
CA THR A 608 -22.46 -21.22 17.93
C THR A 608 -23.74 -21.17 17.09
N PHE A 609 -23.60 -20.85 15.81
CA PHE A 609 -24.72 -20.82 14.87
C PHE A 609 -25.29 -22.21 14.53
N TYR A 610 -24.44 -23.24 14.50
CA TYR A 610 -24.90 -24.63 14.35
C TYR A 610 -25.54 -25.16 15.64
N THR A 611 -25.00 -24.84 16.83
CA THR A 611 -25.56 -25.27 18.14
C THR A 611 -26.95 -24.68 18.39
N VAL A 612 -27.15 -23.43 17.99
CA VAL A 612 -28.48 -22.79 17.98
C VAL A 612 -29.51 -23.59 17.16
N GLN A 613 -29.05 -24.41 16.22
CA GLN A 613 -29.86 -25.22 15.31
C GLN A 613 -29.91 -26.71 15.66
N ASP A 614 -29.48 -27.14 16.84
CA ASP A 614 -29.65 -28.53 17.32
C ASP A 614 -31.13 -28.98 17.18
N TYR A 615 -32.06 -28.03 17.26
CA TYR A 615 -33.50 -28.19 17.02
C TYR A 615 -33.90 -28.60 15.59
N LEU A 616 -33.02 -28.47 14.59
CA LEU A 616 -33.25 -28.82 13.18
C LEU A 616 -32.52 -30.11 12.76
N GLU A 617 -31.80 -30.76 13.68
CA GLU A 617 -31.00 -31.98 13.46
C GLU A 617 -30.04 -31.86 12.25
N ARG A 618 -29.26 -30.77 12.17
CA ARG A 618 -28.28 -30.54 11.10
C ARG A 618 -26.87 -30.53 11.66
N TYR A 619 -26.00 -31.34 11.06
CA TYR A 619 -24.62 -31.52 11.48
C TYR A 619 -23.76 -31.74 10.25
N ALA A 620 -22.63 -31.06 10.22
CA ALA A 620 -21.61 -31.28 9.22
C ALA A 620 -20.27 -31.51 9.92
N THR A 621 -19.47 -32.41 9.37
CA THR A 621 -18.07 -32.51 9.77
C THR A 621 -17.30 -31.35 9.14
N LEU A 622 -16.25 -30.89 9.82
CA LEU A 622 -15.33 -29.90 9.29
C LEU A 622 -13.90 -30.28 9.67
N ASP A 623 -13.08 -30.54 8.65
CA ASP A 623 -11.62 -30.59 8.76
C ASP A 623 -11.08 -29.28 8.19
N PHE A 624 -10.60 -28.36 9.04
CA PHE A 624 -10.13 -27.05 8.62
C PHE A 624 -8.66 -26.86 8.99
N LEU A 625 -7.89 -26.34 8.04
CA LEU A 625 -6.45 -26.09 8.16
C LEU A 625 -6.15 -24.67 7.71
N ASP A 626 -5.57 -23.89 8.61
CA ASP A 626 -5.03 -22.55 8.35
C ASP A 626 -3.50 -22.61 8.36
N ILE A 627 -2.88 -22.29 7.23
CA ILE A 627 -1.43 -22.18 7.08
C ILE A 627 -1.05 -20.71 7.01
N ASN A 628 -0.34 -20.24 8.05
CA ASN A 628 0.27 -18.92 8.06
C ASN A 628 1.65 -18.97 7.39
N ARG A 629 1.76 -18.41 6.18
CA ARG A 629 3.02 -18.41 5.42
C ARG A 629 4.10 -17.49 6.02
N HIS A 630 3.75 -16.61 6.94
CA HIS A 630 4.69 -15.71 7.62
C HIS A 630 5.41 -16.41 8.77
N SER A 631 4.68 -17.14 9.60
CA SER A 631 5.23 -17.84 10.76
C SER A 631 5.68 -19.27 10.44
N GLY A 632 5.15 -19.87 9.38
CA GLY A 632 5.34 -21.29 9.08
C GLY A 632 4.47 -22.21 9.94
N LEU A 633 3.49 -21.67 10.64
CA LEU A 633 2.58 -22.44 11.50
C LEU A 633 1.37 -22.93 10.71
N ALA A 634 1.03 -24.20 10.90
CA ALA A 634 -0.21 -24.82 10.46
C ALA A 634 -1.11 -25.09 11.66
N THR A 635 -2.30 -24.50 11.69
CA THR A 635 -3.29 -24.73 12.73
C THR A 635 -4.44 -25.57 12.18
N PHE A 636 -4.64 -26.73 12.80
CA PHE A 636 -5.66 -27.71 12.43
C PHE A 636 -6.82 -27.62 13.39
N TYR A 637 -8.02 -27.57 12.84
CA TYR A 637 -9.28 -27.53 13.55
C TYR A 637 -10.12 -28.71 13.08
N LYS A 638 -10.44 -29.62 14.00
CA LYS A 638 -11.20 -30.84 13.68
C LYS A 638 -12.54 -30.79 14.37
N MET A 639 -13.61 -31.03 13.63
CA MET A 639 -14.98 -31.09 14.15
C MET A 639 -15.69 -32.27 13.50
N GLY A 640 -15.70 -33.43 14.16
CA GLY A 640 -16.23 -34.66 13.56
C GLY A 640 -15.44 -35.20 12.35
N ALA A 641 -14.28 -34.61 12.05
CA ALA A 641 -13.47 -34.94 10.86
C ALA A 641 -12.58 -36.18 11.03
N ASN A 642 -12.11 -36.73 9.91
CA ASN A 642 -11.16 -37.83 9.87
C ASN A 642 -9.73 -37.39 10.28
N THR A 643 -8.83 -38.36 10.47
CA THR A 643 -7.42 -38.15 10.84
C THR A 643 -6.63 -37.51 9.71
N THR A 644 -5.88 -36.45 10.00
CA THR A 644 -4.91 -35.85 9.07
C THR A 644 -3.52 -36.40 9.35
N TYR A 645 -2.75 -36.65 8.30
CA TYR A 645 -1.40 -37.20 8.40
C TYR A 645 -0.37 -36.15 7.95
N ILE A 646 0.72 -36.03 8.70
CA ILE A 646 1.87 -35.20 8.35
C ILE A 646 3.09 -36.12 8.22
N PHE A 647 3.59 -36.26 7.00
CA PHE A 647 4.81 -37.01 6.70
C PHE A 647 5.99 -36.03 6.71
N LYS A 648 6.90 -36.21 7.66
CA LYS A 648 8.12 -35.44 7.81
C LYS A 648 9.23 -36.01 6.94
N GLN A 649 10.17 -35.18 6.50
CA GLN A 649 11.32 -35.63 5.67
C GLN A 649 12.19 -36.70 6.36
N ASN A 650 12.28 -36.67 7.69
CA ASN A 650 13.03 -37.66 8.47
C ASN A 650 12.36 -39.05 8.48
N GLY A 651 11.20 -39.19 7.84
CA GLY A 651 10.42 -40.40 7.75
C GLY A 651 9.47 -40.63 8.93
N ASN A 652 9.33 -39.66 9.83
CA ASN A 652 8.33 -39.69 10.89
C ASN A 652 6.94 -39.35 10.32
N VAL A 653 5.92 -40.02 10.83
CA VAL A 653 4.51 -39.76 10.48
C VAL A 653 3.78 -39.29 11.73
N GLU A 654 3.30 -38.06 11.70
CA GLU A 654 2.51 -37.47 12.77
C GLU A 654 1.03 -37.52 12.40
N LYS A 655 0.19 -37.91 13.37
CA LYS A 655 -1.26 -38.07 13.18
C LYS A 655 -2.02 -37.05 14.00
N ILE A 656 -2.86 -36.28 13.33
CA ILE A 656 -3.78 -35.35 13.97
C ILE A 656 -5.13 -36.04 14.07
N ILE A 657 -5.40 -36.60 15.24
CA ILE A 657 -6.63 -37.33 15.52
C ILE A 657 -7.68 -36.34 16.03
N ASN A 658 -8.88 -36.45 15.49
CA ASN A 658 -10.05 -35.71 15.95
C ASN A 658 -10.47 -36.16 17.37
N LYS A 659 -10.80 -35.20 18.24
CA LYS A 659 -11.32 -35.45 19.60
C LYS A 659 -12.69 -34.83 19.85
N SER A 660 -13.16 -34.02 18.91
CA SER A 660 -14.33 -33.15 19.00
C SER A 660 -15.45 -33.68 18.12
N LEU A 661 -16.68 -33.39 18.53
CA LEU A 661 -17.87 -33.77 17.78
C LEU A 661 -18.06 -32.85 16.55
N PRO A 662 -18.91 -33.24 15.59
CA PRO A 662 -19.31 -32.37 14.48
C PRO A 662 -19.85 -31.00 14.93
N LEU A 663 -19.83 -30.04 14.00
CA LEU A 663 -20.37 -28.70 14.22
C LEU A 663 -21.79 -28.77 14.80
N GLY A 664 -22.03 -27.99 15.85
CA GLY A 664 -23.32 -27.85 16.52
C GLY A 664 -23.51 -28.69 17.78
N ILE A 665 -22.72 -29.76 17.98
CA ILE A 665 -22.91 -30.68 19.12
C ILE A 665 -22.02 -30.32 20.30
N ASP A 666 -20.74 -30.06 20.06
CA ASP A 666 -19.76 -29.67 21.08
C ASP A 666 -19.56 -28.16 21.03
N GLU A 667 -19.38 -27.50 22.18
CA GLU A 667 -19.17 -26.05 22.22
C GLU A 667 -17.70 -25.68 21.94
N GLU A 668 -16.76 -26.57 22.26
CA GLU A 668 -15.33 -26.31 22.13
C GLU A 668 -14.76 -26.79 20.77
N VAL A 669 -13.96 -25.94 20.14
CA VAL A 669 -13.24 -26.26 18.91
C VAL A 669 -11.84 -26.78 19.26
N ASP A 670 -11.57 -28.09 19.07
CA ASP A 670 -10.21 -28.64 19.25
C ASP A 670 -9.29 -28.05 18.18
N GLN A 671 -8.23 -27.38 18.61
CA GLN A 671 -7.20 -26.82 17.75
C GLN A 671 -5.82 -27.40 18.08
N LYS A 672 -5.04 -27.70 17.04
CA LYS A 672 -3.64 -28.14 17.18
C LYS A 672 -2.76 -27.37 16.20
N THR A 673 -1.72 -26.73 16.72
CA THR A 673 -0.75 -25.99 15.89
C THR A 673 0.54 -26.80 15.74
N TYR A 674 1.03 -26.87 14.51
CA TYR A 674 2.29 -27.53 14.14
C TYR A 674 3.20 -26.54 13.42
N ASN A 675 4.51 -26.67 13.65
CA ASN A 675 5.50 -25.94 12.89
C ASN A 675 5.86 -26.74 11.63
N LEU A 676 5.73 -26.11 10.47
CA LEU A 676 5.99 -26.74 9.18
C LEU A 676 7.46 -26.61 8.80
N GLU A 677 8.02 -27.68 8.27
CA GLU A 677 9.37 -27.72 7.73
C GLU A 677 9.35 -27.90 6.20
N ASP A 678 10.46 -27.54 5.56
CA ASP A 678 10.62 -27.72 4.12
C ASP A 678 10.42 -29.20 3.74
N GLY A 679 9.61 -29.47 2.71
CA GLY A 679 9.29 -30.80 2.23
C GLY A 679 8.32 -31.62 3.08
N ASP A 680 7.75 -31.06 4.16
CA ASP A 680 6.65 -31.70 4.87
C ASP A 680 5.47 -31.95 3.92
N LEU A 681 4.84 -33.13 4.04
CA LEU A 681 3.70 -33.54 3.25
C LEU A 681 2.48 -33.73 4.16
N ILE A 682 1.43 -32.94 3.95
CA ILE A 682 0.20 -32.99 4.73
C ILE A 682 -0.89 -33.64 3.88
N ILE A 683 -1.63 -34.59 4.44
CA ILE A 683 -2.72 -35.30 3.77
C ILE A 683 -3.97 -35.20 4.63
N MET A 684 -4.96 -34.47 4.11
CA MET A 684 -6.31 -34.37 4.66
C MET A 684 -7.25 -35.20 3.79
N SER A 685 -8.25 -35.85 4.40
CA SER A 685 -9.23 -36.63 3.65
C SER A 685 -10.53 -36.80 4.41
N SER A 686 -11.61 -37.12 3.70
CA SER A 686 -12.83 -37.65 4.31
C SER A 686 -12.64 -39.09 4.80
N ASP A 687 -13.63 -39.60 5.52
CA ASP A 687 -13.72 -40.97 6.01
C ASP A 687 -13.65 -42.02 4.89
N GLY A 688 -14.29 -41.76 3.74
CA GLY A 688 -14.33 -42.68 2.61
C GLY A 688 -12.97 -43.00 1.97
N VAL A 689 -11.91 -42.23 2.23
CA VAL A 689 -10.56 -42.54 1.72
C VAL A 689 -9.81 -43.47 2.67
N LEU A 690 -9.64 -43.07 3.93
CA LEU A 690 -8.74 -43.75 4.87
C LEU A 690 -9.40 -44.89 5.64
N GLU A 691 -10.70 -44.82 5.95
CA GLU A 691 -11.39 -45.89 6.67
C GLU A 691 -11.61 -47.14 5.81
N ASN A 692 -11.61 -46.97 4.48
CA ASN A 692 -11.71 -48.06 3.52
C ASN A 692 -10.38 -48.82 3.32
N LEU A 693 -9.30 -48.41 3.99
CA LEU A 693 -8.00 -49.09 3.91
C LEU A 693 -7.84 -50.07 5.07
N ILE A 694 -7.62 -51.34 4.73
CA ILE A 694 -7.66 -52.48 5.67
C ILE A 694 -6.46 -52.47 6.64
N ASP A 695 -5.39 -51.71 6.34
CA ASP A 695 -4.17 -51.66 7.15
C ASP A 695 -3.48 -50.29 7.05
N ASN A 696 -3.49 -49.50 8.14
CA ASN A 696 -2.91 -48.15 8.18
C ASN A 696 -1.40 -48.15 7.88
N ASP A 697 -0.68 -49.20 8.28
CA ASP A 697 0.78 -49.30 8.11
C ASP A 697 1.18 -49.47 6.63
N GLN A 698 0.33 -50.11 5.82
CA GLN A 698 0.56 -50.30 4.38
C GLN A 698 0.36 -49.00 3.61
N LEU A 699 -0.62 -48.19 4.01
CA LEU A 699 -0.85 -46.88 3.42
C LEU A 699 0.30 -45.92 3.76
N GLU A 700 0.71 -45.87 5.02
CA GLU A 700 1.81 -45.01 5.44
C GLU A 700 3.09 -45.33 4.68
N SER A 701 3.42 -46.62 4.55
CA SER A 701 4.57 -47.06 3.77
C SER A 701 4.44 -46.76 2.27
N PHE A 702 3.23 -46.89 1.69
CA PHE A 702 2.95 -46.51 0.30
C PHE A 702 3.16 -45.01 0.06
N ILE A 703 2.57 -44.17 0.90
CA ILE A 703 2.67 -42.70 0.80
C ILE A 703 4.12 -42.26 1.02
N GLN A 704 4.80 -42.84 2.00
CA GLN A 704 6.19 -42.52 2.29
C GLN A 704 7.13 -42.90 1.14
N SER A 705 6.88 -44.04 0.48
CA SER A 705 7.61 -44.44 -0.73
C SER A 705 7.36 -43.53 -1.94
N SER A 706 6.20 -42.85 -1.95
CA SER A 706 5.73 -41.98 -3.02
C SER A 706 5.88 -40.47 -2.71
N SER A 707 6.49 -40.12 -1.57
CA SER A 707 6.64 -38.74 -1.06
C SER A 707 7.39 -37.78 -2.00
N ASN A 708 8.19 -38.32 -2.92
CA ASN A 708 8.91 -37.56 -3.94
C ASN A 708 8.02 -37.09 -5.10
N LEU A 709 6.82 -37.66 -5.26
CA LEU A 709 5.88 -37.27 -6.30
C LEU A 709 5.35 -35.84 -6.07
N LEU A 710 4.84 -35.24 -7.15
CA LEU A 710 4.08 -33.99 -7.05
C LEU A 710 2.72 -34.28 -6.38
N PRO A 711 2.14 -33.31 -5.63
CA PRO A 711 0.86 -33.50 -4.94
C PRO A 711 -0.26 -34.08 -5.83
N GLN A 712 -0.38 -33.61 -7.08
CA GLN A 712 -1.39 -34.10 -8.02
C GLN A 712 -1.22 -35.59 -8.38
N GLN A 713 0.02 -36.05 -8.51
CA GLN A 713 0.32 -37.46 -8.78
C GLN A 713 0.03 -38.30 -7.54
N LEU A 714 0.39 -37.80 -6.35
CA LEU A 714 0.12 -38.48 -5.09
C LEU A 714 -1.39 -38.65 -4.85
N VAL A 715 -2.20 -37.62 -5.12
CA VAL A 715 -3.67 -37.70 -5.08
C VAL A 715 -4.18 -38.82 -5.99
N TYR A 716 -3.70 -38.87 -7.24
CA TYR A 716 -4.13 -39.90 -8.20
C TYR A 716 -3.76 -41.31 -7.72
N GLU A 717 -2.51 -41.48 -7.26
CA GLU A 717 -2.02 -42.77 -6.78
C GLU A 717 -2.78 -43.26 -5.53
N ILE A 718 -3.07 -42.37 -4.57
CA ILE A 718 -3.85 -42.71 -3.37
C ILE A 718 -5.28 -43.12 -3.74
N LEU A 719 -5.96 -42.34 -4.59
CA LEU A 719 -7.33 -42.66 -5.03
C LEU A 719 -7.40 -43.92 -5.90
N ASN A 720 -6.37 -44.19 -6.70
CA ASN A 720 -6.29 -45.42 -7.50
C ASN A 720 -6.00 -46.63 -6.60
N TYR A 721 -5.15 -46.47 -5.59
CA TYR A 721 -4.86 -47.51 -4.61
C TYR A 721 -6.11 -47.90 -3.82
N THR A 722 -6.91 -46.92 -3.36
CA THR A 722 -8.17 -47.17 -2.63
C THR A 722 -9.23 -47.85 -3.49
N THR A 723 -9.33 -47.50 -4.78
CA THR A 723 -10.35 -48.07 -5.70
C THR A 723 -9.98 -49.45 -6.26
N THR A 724 -8.70 -49.80 -6.35
CA THR A 724 -8.23 -51.08 -6.93
C THR A 724 -8.21 -52.25 -5.94
N HIS A 725 -8.14 -52.00 -4.63
CA HIS A 725 -8.07 -53.03 -3.58
C HIS A 725 -9.44 -53.61 -3.14
N ASP A 726 -10.39 -53.74 -4.07
CA ASP A 726 -11.65 -54.50 -3.92
C ASP A 726 -12.72 -53.97 -2.94
N MET A 727 -12.64 -52.71 -2.53
CA MET A 727 -13.81 -51.99 -2.01
C MET A 727 -14.31 -51.03 -3.08
N LYS A 728 -15.38 -51.43 -3.78
CA LYS A 728 -16.28 -50.48 -4.45
C LYS A 728 -16.42 -49.24 -3.60
N ALA A 729 -16.37 -48.04 -4.18
CA ALA A 729 -16.52 -46.79 -3.44
C ALA A 729 -17.88 -46.80 -2.72
N LYS A 730 -17.90 -47.31 -1.48
CA LYS A 730 -19.11 -47.46 -0.67
C LYS A 730 -19.54 -46.10 -0.14
N ASP A 731 -18.57 -45.21 0.04
CA ASP A 731 -18.72 -43.84 0.46
C ASP A 731 -18.03 -42.87 -0.49
N ASP A 732 -18.34 -41.60 -0.29
CA ASP A 732 -17.74 -40.48 -0.99
C ASP A 732 -16.28 -40.29 -0.54
N MET A 733 -15.39 -39.96 -1.49
CA MET A 733 -13.95 -39.90 -1.27
C MET A 733 -13.42 -38.52 -1.63
N THR A 734 -12.89 -37.81 -0.64
CA THR A 734 -12.24 -36.50 -0.83
C THR A 734 -10.87 -36.50 -0.19
N ILE A 735 -9.88 -35.98 -0.90
CA ILE A 735 -8.50 -35.88 -0.43
C ILE A 735 -7.87 -34.56 -0.85
N ILE A 736 -7.09 -33.97 0.05
CA ILE A 736 -6.24 -32.81 -0.21
C ILE A 736 -4.81 -33.18 0.22
N VAL A 737 -3.85 -32.94 -0.67
CA VAL A 737 -2.43 -33.20 -0.45
C VAL A 737 -1.68 -31.89 -0.57
N LEU A 738 -0.89 -31.55 0.45
CA LEU A 738 -0.08 -30.34 0.54
C LEU A 738 1.38 -30.71 0.69
N LYS A 739 2.27 -30.01 -0.02
CA LYS A 739 3.71 -30.14 0.10
C LYS A 739 4.31 -28.77 0.39
N ILE A 740 4.98 -28.66 1.53
CA ILE A 740 5.58 -27.41 2.00
C ILE A 740 6.90 -27.19 1.29
N GLN A 741 7.13 -25.97 0.83
CA GLN A 741 8.38 -25.55 0.22
C GLN A 741 8.87 -24.26 0.88
N LYS A 742 10.14 -24.20 1.26
CA LYS A 742 10.73 -22.96 1.76
C LYS A 742 10.85 -21.93 0.65
N GLN A 743 10.39 -20.71 0.91
CA GLN A 743 10.53 -19.61 -0.04
C GLN A 743 12.01 -19.20 -0.14
N LYS A 744 12.53 -19.09 -1.36
CA LYS A 744 13.95 -18.83 -1.64
C LYS A 744 14.33 -17.36 -1.60
#